data_AF-A0A8D8LSB8-F1
#
_entry.id   AF-A0A8D8LSB8-F1
#
_cell.length_a   1.000
_cell.length_b   1.000
_cell.length_c   1.000
_cell.angle_alpha   90.00
_cell.angle_beta   90.00
_cell.angle_gamma   90.00
#
_symmetry.space_group_name_H-M   'P 1'
#
loop_
_entity.id
_entity.type
_entity.pdbx_description
1 polymer ?
#
loop_
_entity_poly.entity_id
_entity_poly.type
_entity_poly.pdbx_seq_one_letter_code
_entity_poly.pdbx_strand_id
1 'polypeptide(L)'
;MGPFKTVEAIVSENMTGPVTVHIDENCVESKDKYQFVDPVIRSICPLQGPRSGGSILNITGYNMNVGSRIEAFIDELPCRIIYNNTELVQCSTNMSDRQRNATLMMKVDNGKLRFNGSLYEYVEDPTIQSVESGIQFGQDMKYPKGTPAGGTNINVVGTNLQYIRHPLIYVVYEDKYYNSSCRVTSNITLECTAPSINDIKVRLTEEFPVQLEYGFIMDDVSSVKNLSSKLNNSYLLYPNPEYILGTIEIKQEKIESLIFKGQHLDLASQMSDIVVKIGNESCNITSISRKNITCKPSAEQLLSIMSDVGSDNNPDVTIIVGNNLEFHVKLSYSQPFGPTKYGDIHVISILLLFIIYIALLAAYRHSSTKNVRVRKIVQKQIDALESRVASECREAFAELQTEITNMAEDLTITGMPFMEYKRYAWMILFPNSKYHRVLQFEPKFKEQELRQFELLLLNKTFLLNFIRTLESNRNFSMSDRVKVASLIMLVLQSKMEYCTDILKTLLADLIKKCVQGKSNPKLLLRRTECVAEKMLSSWFTFLLYPFLRECVGEPLYLLFQAMKYQLNKGPEDAITGEARYSISEKTLIRGVIHFLPMTVYVSCGGYKRINVKVLDCDTISQVKEKSLDAIYQATPFSKRPRIDDLNIEWRTSKGDRIILNDFDTTTNVEEDWKRVNTLSHYNVPYGARLTLVPKATTTCEDTPIENNTDGNTLSLNIADSDSLPKEWHLVKRSDHEDPQKGKKYPIKGRRRNKMVSEAYLTQLMGKIGPLQKFFDDLFETVFSAVHRGCALPLAVKFMFDFLDDQALHHGITDEEIVHSWKSNALPLRFWVNLITNPNFVFDIYKSNIIDSCLSVVAQTLMESCSKSEHRLETTSKLLYTKDIPAYKDMVEKYYSHIKQMPKVSHGQLNVMHAKKFQLHNSVLKTDLIFFELYKYAFKYNDQIIEDLDKNSLSQKEGLAEKARECFGALANLPQSTIFPN
;
A
#
# COMPACT_ATOMS: atom_id res chain seq x y z
N MET A 1 2.42 -48.92 -87.20
CA MET A 1 1.47 -49.76 -86.43
C MET A 1 0.42 -48.84 -85.84
N GLY A 2 -0.86 -49.18 -86.04
CA GLY A 2 -2.01 -48.32 -85.78
C GLY A 2 -2.24 -47.98 -84.30
N PRO A 3 -3.26 -47.16 -84.01
CA PRO A 3 -3.58 -46.76 -82.65
C PRO A 3 -4.03 -47.98 -81.87
N PHE A 4 -3.36 -48.31 -80.77
CA PHE A 4 -3.88 -49.29 -79.82
C PHE A 4 -5.18 -48.73 -79.24
N LYS A 5 -6.29 -49.40 -79.56
CA LYS A 5 -7.59 -49.18 -78.94
C LYS A 5 -7.43 -49.42 -77.44
N THR A 6 -7.78 -48.42 -76.64
CA THR A 6 -7.99 -48.58 -75.20
C THR A 6 -9.16 -49.54 -75.01
N VAL A 7 -8.91 -50.72 -74.45
CA VAL A 7 -9.96 -51.65 -74.03
C VAL A 7 -10.30 -51.28 -72.59
N GLU A 8 -11.44 -50.61 -72.38
CA GLU A 8 -12.02 -50.47 -71.06
C GLU A 8 -12.67 -51.80 -70.68
N ALA A 9 -11.97 -52.60 -69.87
CA ALA A 9 -12.54 -53.77 -69.22
C ALA A 9 -13.15 -53.33 -67.88
N ILE A 10 -14.48 -53.46 -67.74
CA ILE A 10 -15.13 -53.38 -66.44
C ILE A 10 -14.90 -54.72 -65.75
N VAL A 11 -13.92 -54.79 -64.86
CA VAL A 11 -13.58 -56.00 -64.10
C VAL A 11 -14.31 -55.93 -62.75
N SER A 12 -15.21 -56.88 -62.48
CA SER A 12 -16.03 -56.89 -61.27
C SER A 12 -15.59 -57.90 -60.20
N GLU A 13 -14.50 -58.65 -60.40
CA GLU A 13 -13.93 -59.56 -59.38
C GLU A 13 -12.39 -59.67 -59.50
N ASN A 14 -11.71 -59.91 -58.37
CA ASN A 14 -10.24 -59.98 -58.25
C ASN A 14 -9.60 -61.00 -59.22
N MET A 15 -9.18 -60.56 -60.40
CA MET A 15 -8.43 -61.37 -61.37
C MET A 15 -6.99 -61.60 -60.88
N THR A 16 -6.63 -62.87 -60.68
CA THR A 16 -5.27 -63.31 -60.33
C THR A 16 -4.76 -64.30 -61.38
N GLY A 17 -3.57 -64.08 -61.94
CA GLY A 17 -3.01 -64.97 -62.97
C GLY A 17 -1.74 -64.42 -63.62
N PRO A 18 -0.98 -65.24 -64.37
CA PRO A 18 0.10 -64.73 -65.20
C PRO A 18 -0.46 -63.85 -66.32
N VAL A 19 0.30 -62.82 -66.73
CA VAL A 19 -0.04 -61.99 -67.88
C VAL A 19 0.33 -62.78 -69.14
N THR A 20 -0.66 -63.04 -69.99
CA THR A 20 -0.47 -63.75 -71.25
C THR A 20 -0.51 -62.77 -72.41
N VAL A 21 0.61 -62.66 -73.15
CA VAL A 21 0.69 -61.80 -74.33
C VAL A 21 0.61 -62.68 -75.56
N HIS A 22 -0.38 -62.41 -76.40
CA HIS A 22 -0.57 -63.11 -77.67
C HIS A 22 -0.04 -62.24 -78.81
N ILE A 23 0.92 -62.76 -79.56
CA ILE A 23 1.40 -62.14 -80.80
C ILE A 23 1.26 -63.21 -81.89
N ASP A 24 0.31 -62.98 -82.80
CA ASP A 24 -0.13 -63.93 -83.81
C ASP A 24 -0.55 -65.29 -83.19
N GLU A 25 0.08 -66.41 -83.56
CA GLU A 25 -0.23 -67.75 -83.01
C GLU A 25 0.58 -68.12 -81.75
N ASN A 26 1.50 -67.26 -81.29
CA ASN A 26 2.36 -67.54 -80.13
C ASN A 26 1.83 -66.87 -78.86
N CYS A 27 1.60 -67.68 -77.82
CA CYS A 27 1.26 -67.21 -76.48
C CYS A 27 2.45 -67.39 -75.53
N VAL A 28 2.85 -66.31 -74.85
CA VAL A 28 3.88 -66.34 -73.81
C VAL A 28 3.28 -65.84 -72.51
N GLU A 29 3.44 -66.62 -71.44
CA GLU A 29 2.98 -66.28 -70.10
C GLU A 29 4.11 -65.70 -69.25
N SER A 30 3.80 -64.70 -68.41
CA SER A 30 4.76 -64.18 -67.44
C SER A 30 5.15 -65.23 -66.40
N LYS A 31 6.40 -65.19 -65.93
CA LYS A 31 6.88 -66.08 -64.85
C LYS A 31 6.17 -65.79 -63.53
N ASP A 32 5.93 -64.51 -63.25
CA ASP A 32 5.26 -64.06 -62.03
C ASP A 32 3.76 -63.95 -62.26
N LYS A 33 2.98 -64.21 -61.20
CA LYS A 33 1.53 -64.03 -61.21
C LYS A 33 1.21 -62.60 -60.80
N TYR A 34 0.34 -61.95 -61.55
CA TYR A 34 -0.14 -60.61 -61.28
C TYR A 34 -1.57 -60.66 -60.76
N GLN A 35 -1.92 -59.67 -59.95
CA GLN A 35 -3.27 -59.47 -59.46
C GLN A 35 -3.71 -58.06 -59.81
N PHE A 36 -4.89 -57.95 -60.41
CA PHE A 36 -5.55 -56.66 -60.55
C PHE A 36 -6.19 -56.30 -59.22
N VAL A 37 -5.73 -55.19 -58.65
CA VAL A 37 -6.21 -54.67 -57.38
C VAL A 37 -6.62 -53.22 -57.55
N ASP A 38 -7.80 -52.88 -57.01
CA ASP A 38 -8.23 -51.50 -56.93
C ASP A 38 -7.70 -50.86 -55.64
N PRO A 39 -7.06 -49.67 -55.72
CA PRO A 39 -6.68 -48.91 -54.54
C PRO A 39 -7.92 -48.29 -53.88
N VAL A 40 -8.09 -48.53 -52.58
CA VAL A 40 -9.24 -48.02 -51.81
C VAL A 40 -8.77 -47.20 -50.63
N ILE A 41 -9.14 -45.92 -50.59
CA ILE A 41 -8.88 -45.04 -49.45
C ILE A 41 -9.93 -45.31 -48.36
N ARG A 42 -9.47 -45.64 -47.15
CA ARG A 42 -10.36 -45.88 -45.99
C ARG A 42 -10.46 -44.68 -45.07
N SER A 43 -9.33 -44.10 -44.68
CA SER A 43 -9.32 -42.96 -43.76
C SER A 43 -8.10 -42.08 -43.91
N ILE A 44 -8.23 -40.82 -43.48
CA ILE A 44 -7.17 -39.82 -43.47
C ILE A 44 -6.98 -39.28 -42.06
N CYS A 45 -5.74 -39.00 -41.68
CA CYS A 45 -5.40 -38.56 -40.32
C CYS A 45 -4.11 -37.72 -40.33
N PRO A 46 -4.10 -36.43 -39.90
CA PRO A 46 -5.19 -35.71 -39.23
C PRO A 46 -6.26 -35.23 -40.20
N LEU A 47 -7.38 -34.78 -39.65
CA LEU A 47 -8.44 -34.12 -40.42
C LEU A 47 -8.27 -32.60 -40.48
N GLN A 48 -7.31 -32.04 -39.77
CA GLN A 48 -7.12 -30.59 -39.65
C GLN A 48 -5.63 -30.26 -39.59
N GLY A 49 -5.24 -29.07 -40.06
CA GLY A 49 -3.87 -28.55 -39.95
C GLY A 49 -3.76 -27.08 -40.37
N PRO A 50 -2.61 -26.44 -40.12
CA PRO A 50 -2.44 -25.00 -40.29
C PRO A 50 -2.50 -24.59 -41.76
N ARG A 51 -2.97 -23.37 -42.01
CA ARG A 51 -3.04 -22.76 -43.32
C ARG A 51 -1.67 -22.65 -43.99
N SER A 52 -0.61 -22.44 -43.23
CA SER A 52 0.77 -22.45 -43.73
C SER A 52 1.20 -23.78 -44.37
N GLY A 53 0.48 -24.88 -44.12
CA GLY A 53 0.83 -26.22 -44.61
C GLY A 53 1.94 -26.88 -43.79
N GLY A 54 2.50 -27.97 -44.32
CA GLY A 54 3.56 -28.76 -43.68
C GLY A 54 3.06 -29.90 -42.78
N SER A 55 1.74 -30.01 -42.55
CA SER A 55 1.15 -31.14 -41.81
C SER A 55 1.37 -32.46 -42.55
N ILE A 56 1.85 -33.48 -41.82
CA ILE A 56 2.01 -34.85 -42.33
C ILE A 56 0.67 -35.59 -42.22
N LEU A 57 0.08 -35.89 -43.37
CA LEU A 57 -1.15 -36.67 -43.52
C LEU A 57 -0.85 -38.14 -43.74
N ASN A 58 -1.46 -38.99 -42.90
CA ASN A 58 -1.49 -40.43 -43.09
C ASN A 58 -2.79 -40.81 -43.81
N ILE A 59 -2.66 -41.32 -45.03
CA ILE A 59 -3.75 -41.81 -45.87
C ILE A 59 -3.71 -43.34 -45.79
N THR A 60 -4.69 -43.93 -45.13
CA THR A 60 -4.78 -45.39 -44.95
C THR A 60 -5.79 -46.00 -45.89
N GLY A 61 -5.49 -47.19 -46.38
CA GLY A 61 -6.30 -47.86 -47.38
C GLY A 61 -5.82 -49.27 -47.71
N TYR A 62 -6.30 -49.79 -48.83
CA TYR A 62 -5.86 -51.07 -49.38
C TYR A 62 -5.21 -50.86 -50.75
N ASN A 63 -4.16 -51.62 -51.04
CA ASN A 63 -3.43 -51.60 -52.31
C ASN A 63 -2.92 -50.20 -52.69
N MET A 64 -2.52 -49.41 -51.70
CA MET A 64 -2.19 -47.99 -51.82
C MET A 64 -0.87 -47.69 -52.54
N ASN A 65 -0.08 -48.72 -52.85
CA ASN A 65 1.15 -48.65 -53.63
C ASN A 65 0.98 -49.19 -55.07
N VAL A 66 -0.25 -49.44 -55.51
CA VAL A 66 -0.52 -49.89 -56.89
C VAL A 66 -0.27 -48.75 -57.89
N GLY A 67 0.24 -49.09 -59.07
CA GLY A 67 0.55 -48.15 -60.15
C GLY A 67 2.01 -47.72 -60.19
N SER A 68 2.42 -47.11 -61.32
CA SER A 68 3.81 -46.67 -61.54
C SER A 68 4.10 -45.27 -61.00
N ARG A 69 3.07 -44.42 -60.93
CA ARG A 69 3.13 -43.06 -60.41
C ARG A 69 1.92 -42.77 -59.52
N ILE A 70 2.20 -42.34 -58.30
CA ILE A 70 1.16 -41.96 -57.33
C ILE A 70 1.38 -40.51 -56.93
N GLU A 71 0.32 -39.72 -56.99
CA GLU A 71 0.29 -38.30 -56.61
C GLU A 71 -0.91 -38.07 -55.67
N ALA A 72 -0.73 -37.21 -54.66
CA ALA A 72 -1.79 -36.88 -53.70
C ALA A 72 -2.08 -35.38 -53.76
N PHE A 73 -3.36 -35.01 -53.63
CA PHE A 73 -3.84 -33.64 -53.67
C PHE A 73 -4.93 -33.41 -52.61
N ILE A 74 -4.94 -32.22 -52.03
CA ILE A 74 -6.02 -31.74 -51.16
C ILE A 74 -6.75 -30.65 -51.96
N ASP A 75 -7.91 -31.00 -52.51
CA ASP A 75 -8.54 -30.33 -53.66
C ASP A 75 -7.52 -30.12 -54.80
N GLU A 76 -7.09 -28.88 -55.02
CA GLU A 76 -6.11 -28.50 -56.06
C GLU A 76 -4.68 -28.32 -55.53
N LEU A 77 -4.48 -28.40 -54.21
CA LEU A 77 -3.16 -28.21 -53.61
C LEU A 77 -2.38 -29.54 -53.59
N PRO A 78 -1.14 -29.58 -54.11
CA PRO A 78 -0.35 -30.80 -54.11
C PRO A 78 0.04 -31.20 -52.68
N CYS A 79 -0.15 -32.48 -52.32
CA CYS A 79 0.36 -33.08 -51.10
C CYS A 79 1.59 -33.91 -51.43
N ARG A 80 2.77 -33.47 -50.99
CA ARG A 80 4.04 -34.09 -51.36
C ARG A 80 4.19 -35.44 -50.65
N ILE A 81 4.16 -36.54 -51.39
CA ILE A 81 4.32 -37.89 -50.82
C ILE A 81 5.74 -38.05 -50.27
N ILE A 82 5.82 -38.45 -49.00
CA ILE A 82 7.06 -38.73 -48.25
C ILE A 82 7.35 -40.23 -48.27
N TYR A 83 6.32 -41.04 -48.06
CA TYR A 83 6.43 -42.48 -47.91
C TYR A 83 5.14 -43.16 -48.38
N ASN A 84 5.24 -44.32 -49.01
CA ASN A 84 4.10 -45.15 -49.38
C ASN A 84 4.38 -46.65 -49.20
N ASN A 85 3.35 -47.40 -48.85
CA ASN A 85 3.33 -48.86 -48.90
C ASN A 85 1.92 -49.35 -49.29
N THR A 86 1.66 -50.65 -49.19
CA THR A 86 0.38 -51.27 -49.57
C THR A 86 -0.83 -50.76 -48.79
N GLU A 87 -0.65 -50.22 -47.58
CA GLU A 87 -1.75 -49.86 -46.68
C GLU A 87 -1.76 -48.38 -46.25
N LEU A 88 -0.66 -47.66 -46.45
CA LEU A 88 -0.42 -46.32 -45.94
C LEU A 88 0.36 -45.48 -46.96
N VAL A 89 -0.12 -44.26 -47.20
CA VAL A 89 0.61 -43.19 -47.88
C VAL A 89 0.73 -42.01 -46.95
N GLN A 90 1.95 -41.55 -46.70
CA GLN A 90 2.23 -40.33 -45.95
C GLN A 90 2.57 -39.20 -46.91
N CYS A 91 1.88 -38.07 -46.80
CA CYS A 91 2.16 -36.88 -47.61
C CYS A 91 2.18 -35.59 -46.76
N SER A 92 2.98 -34.61 -47.15
CA SER A 92 3.02 -33.29 -46.52
C SER A 92 2.12 -32.30 -47.28
N THR A 93 1.23 -31.65 -46.55
CA THR A 93 0.31 -30.63 -47.09
C THR A 93 1.04 -29.37 -47.55
N ASN A 94 0.50 -28.69 -48.56
CA ASN A 94 1.03 -27.40 -49.04
C ASN A 94 0.19 -26.22 -48.49
N MET A 95 0.74 -25.00 -48.59
CA MET A 95 0.12 -23.77 -48.11
C MET A 95 -1.22 -23.48 -48.79
N SER A 96 -2.21 -23.08 -47.99
CA SER A 96 -3.52 -22.61 -48.44
C SER A 96 -3.62 -21.08 -48.32
N ASP A 97 -4.32 -20.46 -49.27
CA ASP A 97 -4.59 -19.03 -49.30
C ASP A 97 -5.62 -18.59 -48.24
N ARG A 98 -6.47 -19.50 -47.78
CA ARG A 98 -7.55 -19.26 -46.82
C ARG A 98 -7.91 -20.49 -46.00
N GLN A 99 -8.61 -20.29 -44.89
CA GLN A 99 -9.29 -21.36 -44.15
C GLN A 99 -10.33 -22.03 -45.06
N ARG A 100 -10.27 -23.35 -45.21
CA ARG A 100 -11.21 -24.09 -46.07
C ARG A 100 -11.25 -25.58 -45.75
N ASN A 101 -12.42 -26.19 -45.96
CA ASN A 101 -12.57 -27.64 -46.02
C ASN A 101 -12.27 -28.12 -47.44
N ALA A 102 -11.45 -29.15 -47.55
CA ALA A 102 -10.94 -29.67 -48.80
C ALA A 102 -10.99 -31.19 -48.84
N THR A 103 -11.19 -31.75 -50.03
CA THR A 103 -11.34 -33.20 -50.25
C THR A 103 -10.00 -33.81 -50.65
N LEU A 104 -9.63 -34.94 -50.06
CA LEU A 104 -8.46 -35.69 -50.52
C LEU A 104 -8.76 -36.35 -51.88
N MET A 105 -7.85 -36.14 -52.83
CA MET A 105 -7.83 -36.83 -54.11
C MET A 105 -6.45 -37.45 -54.32
N MET A 106 -6.42 -38.73 -54.64
CA MET A 106 -5.22 -39.41 -55.11
C MET A 106 -5.31 -39.67 -56.61
N LYS A 107 -4.18 -39.57 -57.29
CA LYS A 107 -4.05 -39.91 -58.70
C LYS A 107 -3.04 -41.05 -58.82
N VAL A 108 -3.50 -42.16 -59.36
CA VAL A 108 -2.70 -43.36 -59.62
C VAL A 108 -2.60 -43.51 -61.13
N ASP A 109 -1.43 -43.28 -61.69
CA ASP A 109 -1.19 -43.16 -63.14
C ASP A 109 -2.15 -42.16 -63.81
N ASN A 110 -3.18 -42.64 -64.51
CA ASN A 110 -4.25 -41.82 -65.12
C ASN A 110 -5.59 -41.87 -64.35
N GLY A 111 -5.73 -42.75 -63.37
CA GLY A 111 -6.94 -42.90 -62.56
C GLY A 111 -7.01 -41.87 -61.43
N LYS A 112 -8.21 -41.38 -61.12
CA LYS A 112 -8.47 -40.43 -60.02
C LYS A 112 -9.34 -41.09 -58.95
N LEU A 113 -8.84 -41.13 -57.73
CA LEU A 113 -9.51 -41.67 -56.56
C LEU A 113 -9.87 -40.50 -55.65
N ARG A 114 -11.17 -40.24 -55.48
CA ARG A 114 -11.66 -39.23 -54.55
C ARG A 114 -12.10 -39.90 -53.26
N PHE A 115 -11.65 -39.37 -52.13
CA PHE A 115 -12.10 -39.83 -50.84
C PHE A 115 -13.41 -39.11 -50.47
N ASN A 116 -14.53 -39.85 -50.49
CA ASN A 116 -15.85 -39.31 -50.12
C ASN A 116 -16.15 -39.39 -48.60
N GLY A 117 -15.13 -39.63 -47.77
CA GLY A 117 -15.25 -39.65 -46.32
C GLY A 117 -15.09 -38.25 -45.71
N SER A 118 -14.41 -38.17 -44.58
CA SER A 118 -14.17 -36.90 -43.88
C SER A 118 -13.33 -35.92 -44.70
N LEU A 119 -13.71 -34.65 -44.68
CA LEU A 119 -12.97 -33.55 -45.30
C LEU A 119 -11.76 -33.15 -44.44
N TYR A 120 -10.69 -32.69 -45.09
CA TYR A 120 -9.55 -32.08 -44.42
C TYR A 120 -9.75 -30.57 -44.30
N GLU A 121 -9.61 -30.01 -43.11
CA GLU A 121 -9.78 -28.58 -42.85
C GLU A 121 -8.43 -27.89 -42.69
N TYR A 122 -8.16 -26.90 -43.54
CA TYR A 122 -7.12 -25.90 -43.28
C TYR A 122 -7.67 -24.91 -42.26
N VAL A 123 -7.02 -24.81 -41.10
CA VAL A 123 -7.35 -23.89 -39.99
C VAL A 123 -6.32 -22.75 -39.87
N GLU A 124 -6.65 -21.72 -39.10
CA GLU A 124 -5.73 -20.61 -38.85
C GLU A 124 -4.44 -21.06 -38.12
N ASP A 125 -3.33 -20.42 -38.47
CA ASP A 125 -2.00 -20.79 -37.96
C ASP A 125 -1.90 -20.62 -36.42
N PRO A 126 -1.12 -21.47 -35.74
CA PRO A 126 -0.86 -21.35 -34.31
C PRO A 126 -0.12 -20.05 -33.99
N THR A 127 -0.43 -19.46 -32.84
CA THR A 127 0.30 -18.31 -32.29
C THR A 127 0.80 -18.61 -30.89
N ILE A 128 1.97 -18.05 -30.54
CA ILE A 128 2.55 -18.16 -29.19
C ILE A 128 2.41 -16.82 -28.47
N GLN A 129 1.79 -16.85 -27.30
CA GLN A 129 1.58 -15.67 -26.45
C GLN A 129 2.59 -15.59 -25.31
N SER A 130 2.85 -16.71 -24.63
CA SER A 130 3.86 -16.76 -23.57
C SER A 130 4.55 -18.12 -23.48
N VAL A 131 5.79 -18.09 -23.00
CA VAL A 131 6.64 -19.26 -22.76
C VAL A 131 7.27 -19.09 -21.39
N GLU A 132 6.96 -19.99 -20.47
CA GLU A 132 7.28 -19.87 -19.05
C GLU A 132 7.77 -21.21 -18.50
N SER A 133 8.92 -21.23 -17.82
CA SER A 133 9.35 -22.40 -17.04
C SER A 133 8.90 -22.21 -15.59
N GLY A 134 7.83 -22.92 -15.18
CA GLY A 134 7.43 -23.04 -13.78
C GLY A 134 5.98 -22.83 -13.39
N ILE A 135 5.65 -23.05 -12.10
CA ILE A 135 4.30 -22.86 -11.54
C ILE A 135 4.05 -21.40 -11.09
N GLN A 136 2.87 -20.88 -11.46
CA GLN A 136 2.33 -19.54 -11.20
C GLN A 136 2.02 -19.22 -9.72
N PHE A 137 3.00 -19.28 -8.82
CA PHE A 137 2.84 -18.83 -7.43
C PHE A 137 3.91 -17.82 -7.00
N GLY A 138 3.70 -16.54 -7.34
CA GLY A 138 4.54 -15.43 -6.88
C GLY A 138 5.06 -14.58 -8.03
N GLN A 139 5.31 -13.30 -7.78
CA GLN A 139 5.77 -12.32 -8.77
C GLN A 139 7.25 -12.55 -9.15
N ASP A 140 7.59 -13.72 -9.68
CA ASP A 140 8.89 -13.96 -10.32
C ASP A 140 8.68 -14.08 -11.84
N MET A 141 9.49 -13.33 -12.57
CA MET A 141 9.39 -13.04 -14.01
C MET A 141 9.18 -14.25 -14.94
N LYS A 142 8.38 -14.02 -15.99
CA LYS A 142 7.90 -14.97 -17.01
C LYS A 142 8.91 -15.20 -18.15
N TYR A 143 9.98 -15.95 -17.91
CA TYR A 143 10.94 -16.31 -18.96
C TYR A 143 11.21 -17.82 -19.02
N PRO A 144 11.49 -18.39 -20.21
CA PRO A 144 11.89 -19.78 -20.33
C PRO A 144 13.30 -19.98 -19.79
N LYS A 145 13.48 -21.03 -18.98
CA LYS A 145 14.73 -21.42 -18.33
C LYS A 145 15.02 -22.90 -18.57
N GLY A 146 16.29 -23.25 -18.64
CA GLY A 146 16.74 -24.65 -18.58
C GLY A 146 18.23 -24.77 -18.29
N THR A 147 18.71 -26.01 -18.28
CA THR A 147 20.10 -26.38 -18.03
C THR A 147 20.73 -27.01 -19.27
N PRO A 148 22.07 -27.10 -19.36
CA PRO A 148 22.79 -27.81 -20.42
C PRO A 148 22.26 -29.22 -20.71
N ALA A 149 21.92 -29.97 -19.67
CA ALA A 149 21.41 -31.33 -19.84
C ALA A 149 19.97 -31.38 -20.38
N GLY A 150 19.24 -30.27 -20.34
CA GLY A 150 17.85 -30.18 -20.77
C GLY A 150 16.90 -31.04 -19.93
N GLY A 151 15.70 -31.29 -20.48
CA GLY A 151 14.73 -32.22 -19.91
C GLY A 151 13.82 -31.68 -18.81
N THR A 152 13.90 -30.39 -18.45
CA THR A 152 12.93 -29.71 -17.57
C THR A 152 11.69 -29.26 -18.34
N ASN A 153 10.53 -29.17 -17.68
CA ASN A 153 9.28 -28.80 -18.36
C ASN A 153 9.16 -27.27 -18.58
N ILE A 154 8.69 -26.90 -19.77
CA ILE A 154 8.44 -25.54 -20.24
C ILE A 154 6.98 -25.45 -20.65
N ASN A 155 6.24 -24.56 -20.01
CA ASN A 155 4.83 -24.32 -20.32
C ASN A 155 4.69 -23.21 -21.36
N VAL A 156 3.88 -23.49 -22.37
CA VAL A 156 3.66 -22.59 -23.51
C VAL A 156 2.16 -22.31 -23.62
N VAL A 157 1.81 -21.04 -23.73
CA VAL A 157 0.43 -20.56 -23.91
C VAL A 157 0.31 -19.87 -25.26
N GLY A 158 -0.76 -20.21 -25.99
CA GLY A 158 -0.97 -19.75 -27.36
C GLY A 158 -2.40 -19.97 -27.84
N THR A 159 -2.58 -19.97 -29.16
CA THR A 159 -3.85 -20.30 -29.82
C THR A 159 -3.62 -21.34 -30.90
N ASN A 160 -4.67 -22.13 -31.22
CA ASN A 160 -4.66 -23.10 -32.30
C ASN A 160 -3.56 -24.18 -32.19
N LEU A 161 -3.05 -24.43 -30.98
CA LEU A 161 -1.94 -25.37 -30.76
C LEU A 161 -2.35 -26.84 -30.96
N GLN A 162 -3.64 -27.15 -30.79
CA GLN A 162 -4.17 -28.51 -30.96
C GLN A 162 -4.09 -29.06 -32.38
N TYR A 163 -3.94 -28.19 -33.37
CA TYR A 163 -3.91 -28.57 -34.78
C TYR A 163 -2.51 -28.98 -35.24
N ILE A 164 -1.49 -28.83 -34.39
CA ILE A 164 -0.12 -29.23 -34.66
C ILE A 164 0.17 -30.57 -34.00
N ARG A 165 0.57 -31.57 -34.79
CA ARG A 165 0.81 -32.93 -34.29
C ARG A 165 2.14 -33.13 -33.60
N HIS A 166 3.19 -32.57 -34.18
CA HIS A 166 4.57 -32.78 -33.73
C HIS A 166 5.27 -31.43 -33.51
N PRO A 167 4.80 -30.62 -32.55
CA PRO A 167 5.46 -29.36 -32.22
C PRO A 167 6.82 -29.63 -31.57
N LEU A 168 7.85 -28.91 -32.02
CA LEU A 168 9.18 -28.93 -31.40
C LEU A 168 9.55 -27.54 -30.92
N ILE A 169 10.22 -27.45 -29.78
CA ILE A 169 10.93 -26.23 -29.35
C ILE A 169 12.38 -26.32 -29.80
N TYR A 170 12.97 -25.21 -30.23
CA TYR A 170 14.40 -25.13 -30.51
C TYR A 170 15.06 -23.95 -29.83
N VAL A 171 16.33 -24.11 -29.47
CA VAL A 171 17.23 -23.06 -29.01
C VAL A 171 18.47 -23.00 -29.89
N VAL A 172 19.04 -21.81 -30.06
CA VAL A 172 20.22 -21.58 -30.90
C VAL A 172 21.42 -21.25 -30.02
N TYR A 173 22.49 -22.02 -30.16
CA TYR A 173 23.78 -21.78 -29.48
C TYR A 173 24.92 -21.99 -30.47
N GLU A 174 25.80 -21.00 -30.62
CA GLU A 174 26.91 -20.99 -31.61
C GLU A 174 26.45 -21.43 -33.02
N ASP A 175 25.36 -20.83 -33.53
CA ASP A 175 24.77 -21.11 -34.85
C ASP A 175 24.28 -22.57 -35.07
N LYS A 176 24.19 -23.39 -34.01
CA LYS A 176 23.59 -24.72 -34.03
C LYS A 176 22.20 -24.72 -33.40
N TYR A 177 21.28 -25.46 -34.01
CA TYR A 177 19.92 -25.66 -33.50
C TYR A 177 19.84 -26.92 -32.62
N TYR A 178 19.42 -26.74 -31.37
CA TYR A 178 19.12 -27.83 -30.45
C TYR A 178 17.61 -27.88 -30.25
N ASN A 179 16.97 -29.01 -30.58
CA ASN A 179 15.52 -29.16 -30.52
C ASN A 179 15.07 -30.17 -29.48
N SER A 180 13.81 -30.04 -29.07
CA SER A 180 13.15 -30.97 -28.17
C SER A 180 11.66 -31.07 -28.48
N SER A 181 11.05 -32.20 -28.13
CA SER A 181 9.63 -32.47 -28.38
C SER A 181 8.70 -31.71 -27.43
N CYS A 182 7.55 -31.29 -27.94
CA CYS A 182 6.47 -30.74 -27.14
C CYS A 182 5.21 -31.60 -27.22
N ARG A 183 4.44 -31.62 -26.13
CA ARG A 183 3.16 -32.30 -26.00
C ARG A 183 2.04 -31.27 -25.95
N VAL A 184 1.07 -31.40 -26.85
CA VAL A 184 -0.15 -30.60 -26.85
C VAL A 184 -1.06 -31.07 -25.72
N THR A 185 -1.45 -30.16 -24.84
CA THR A 185 -2.37 -30.44 -23.73
C THR A 185 -3.77 -29.90 -24.02
N SER A 186 -3.88 -28.76 -24.69
CA SER A 186 -5.16 -28.20 -25.14
C SER A 186 -4.97 -27.32 -26.39
N ASN A 187 -6.05 -26.69 -26.88
CA ASN A 187 -5.97 -25.70 -27.96
C ASN A 187 -5.14 -24.46 -27.60
N ILE A 188 -4.95 -24.18 -26.31
CA ILE A 188 -4.26 -22.99 -25.79
C ILE A 188 -2.98 -23.32 -25.01
N THR A 189 -2.75 -24.57 -24.64
CA THR A 189 -1.59 -24.97 -23.82
C THR A 189 -0.77 -26.09 -24.45
N LEU A 190 0.54 -25.91 -24.41
CA LEU A 190 1.56 -26.83 -24.90
C LEU A 190 2.63 -27.01 -23.82
N GLU A 191 3.01 -28.24 -23.53
CA GLU A 191 4.04 -28.59 -22.56
C GLU A 191 5.28 -29.10 -23.31
N CYS A 192 6.37 -28.35 -23.26
CA CYS A 192 7.62 -28.67 -23.94
C CYS A 192 8.68 -29.12 -22.95
N THR A 193 9.67 -29.89 -23.41
CA THR A 193 10.87 -30.17 -22.62
C THR A 193 12.04 -29.30 -23.08
N ALA A 194 12.87 -28.85 -22.15
CA ALA A 194 14.07 -28.07 -22.44
C ALA A 194 15.06 -28.87 -23.34
N PRO A 195 15.57 -28.30 -24.44
CA PRO A 195 16.57 -28.97 -25.28
C PRO A 195 17.90 -29.23 -24.57
N SER A 196 18.53 -30.37 -24.87
CA SER A 196 19.87 -30.71 -24.37
C SER A 196 20.95 -30.08 -25.26
N ILE A 197 21.91 -29.37 -24.66
CA ILE A 197 23.02 -28.70 -25.34
C ILE A 197 24.33 -29.37 -24.92
N ASN A 198 24.85 -30.23 -25.80
CA ASN A 198 25.99 -31.09 -25.48
C ASN A 198 27.37 -30.40 -25.62
N ASP A 199 27.46 -29.25 -26.30
CA ASP A 199 28.73 -28.60 -26.70
C ASP A 199 28.99 -27.23 -26.00
N ILE A 200 28.77 -27.10 -24.69
CA ILE A 200 28.94 -25.79 -24.00
C ILE A 200 30.41 -25.52 -23.69
N LYS A 201 30.96 -24.46 -24.29
CA LYS A 201 32.36 -24.03 -24.09
C LYS A 201 32.53 -22.96 -23.01
N VAL A 202 31.42 -22.41 -22.50
CA VAL A 202 31.41 -21.29 -21.55
C VAL A 202 31.12 -21.79 -20.13
N ARG A 203 31.84 -21.26 -19.14
CA ARG A 203 31.57 -21.56 -17.72
C ARG A 203 30.34 -20.80 -17.25
N LEU A 204 29.25 -21.53 -17.04
CA LEU A 204 27.99 -20.99 -16.51
C LEU A 204 28.12 -20.71 -15.00
N THR A 205 27.66 -19.54 -14.54
CA THR A 205 27.68 -19.12 -13.13
C THR A 205 26.31 -18.61 -12.68
N GLU A 206 26.04 -18.63 -11.37
CA GLU A 206 24.74 -18.22 -10.79
C GLU A 206 24.35 -16.77 -11.14
N GLU A 207 25.32 -15.87 -11.26
CA GLU A 207 25.11 -14.43 -11.43
C GLU A 207 24.90 -14.01 -12.90
N PHE A 208 25.31 -14.87 -13.86
CA PHE A 208 25.30 -14.56 -15.29
C PHE A 208 24.84 -15.75 -16.16
N PRO A 209 23.51 -16.00 -16.30
CA PRO A 209 23.01 -17.01 -17.23
C PRO A 209 23.23 -16.60 -18.69
N VAL A 210 23.44 -17.57 -19.57
CA VAL A 210 23.58 -17.30 -21.02
C VAL A 210 22.20 -17.12 -21.63
N GLN A 211 22.03 -16.03 -22.39
CA GLN A 211 20.80 -15.74 -23.11
C GLN A 211 20.86 -16.34 -24.52
N LEU A 212 19.90 -17.21 -24.85
CA LEU A 212 19.80 -17.89 -26.14
C LEU A 212 18.55 -17.47 -26.89
N GLU A 213 18.64 -17.49 -28.22
CA GLU A 213 17.46 -17.36 -29.08
C GLU A 213 16.68 -18.67 -29.12
N TYR A 214 15.35 -18.57 -29.13
CA TYR A 214 14.46 -19.72 -29.21
C TYR A 214 13.27 -19.49 -30.14
N GLY A 215 12.64 -20.58 -30.56
CA GLY A 215 11.40 -20.58 -31.31
C GLY A 215 10.79 -21.98 -31.35
N PHE A 216 9.73 -22.14 -32.15
CA PHE A 216 9.07 -23.42 -32.35
C PHE A 216 9.08 -23.85 -33.82
N ILE A 217 9.09 -25.16 -34.02
CA ILE A 217 8.84 -25.81 -35.31
C ILE A 217 7.44 -26.42 -35.19
N MET A 218 6.48 -25.83 -35.89
CA MET A 218 5.07 -26.24 -35.92
C MET A 218 4.65 -26.32 -37.38
N ASP A 219 4.94 -27.45 -38.02
CA ASP A 219 4.84 -27.62 -39.47
C ASP A 219 5.60 -26.47 -40.20
N ASP A 220 5.04 -25.87 -41.25
CA ASP A 220 5.70 -24.80 -42.03
C ASP A 220 5.40 -23.37 -41.54
N VAL A 221 4.84 -23.22 -40.34
CA VAL A 221 4.46 -21.92 -39.76
C VAL A 221 5.69 -21.09 -39.39
N SER A 222 5.93 -19.98 -40.11
CA SER A 222 7.08 -19.09 -39.87
C SER A 222 6.90 -18.11 -38.71
N SER A 223 5.65 -17.82 -38.34
CA SER A 223 5.32 -16.82 -37.31
C SER A 223 5.84 -17.21 -35.93
N VAL A 224 5.92 -18.51 -35.64
CA VAL A 224 6.38 -19.09 -34.37
C VAL A 224 7.90 -19.31 -34.30
N LYS A 225 8.63 -19.00 -35.38
CA LYS A 225 10.10 -19.00 -35.42
C LYS A 225 10.66 -17.66 -34.92
N ASN A 226 11.84 -17.71 -34.32
CA ASN A 226 12.61 -16.57 -33.77
C ASN A 226 11.75 -15.69 -32.84
N LEU A 227 11.29 -16.27 -31.73
CA LEU A 227 10.39 -15.60 -30.80
C LEU A 227 11.11 -14.66 -29.82
N SER A 228 12.41 -14.85 -29.61
CA SER A 228 13.15 -14.05 -28.63
C SER A 228 13.13 -12.55 -28.94
N SER A 229 13.27 -12.18 -30.21
CA SER A 229 13.16 -10.78 -30.66
C SER A 229 11.71 -10.27 -30.69
N LYS A 230 10.75 -11.13 -31.06
CA LYS A 230 9.33 -10.75 -31.16
C LYS A 230 8.67 -10.51 -29.80
N LEU A 231 9.02 -11.29 -28.78
CA LEU A 231 8.46 -11.21 -27.43
C LEU A 231 9.37 -10.45 -26.45
N ASN A 232 10.53 -9.98 -26.90
CA ASN A 232 11.58 -9.38 -26.06
C ASN A 232 11.91 -10.25 -24.83
N ASN A 233 12.04 -11.57 -25.05
CA ASN A 233 12.18 -12.58 -24.01
C ASN A 233 13.16 -13.65 -24.48
N SER A 234 14.32 -13.76 -23.83
CA SER A 234 15.37 -14.72 -24.19
C SER A 234 15.32 -15.97 -23.34
N TYR A 235 15.76 -17.11 -23.89
CA TYR A 235 15.90 -18.36 -23.14
C TYR A 235 17.12 -18.28 -22.22
N LEU A 236 16.95 -18.50 -20.92
CA LEU A 236 18.04 -18.42 -19.95
C LEU A 236 18.62 -19.81 -19.64
N LEU A 237 19.91 -19.99 -19.92
CA LEU A 237 20.66 -21.21 -19.65
C LEU A 237 21.47 -21.09 -18.35
N TYR A 238 21.13 -21.93 -17.37
CA TYR A 238 21.76 -21.99 -16.04
C TYR A 238 22.63 -23.25 -15.88
N PRO A 239 23.61 -23.28 -14.95
CA PRO A 239 24.43 -24.47 -14.72
C PRO A 239 23.60 -25.69 -14.29
N ASN A 240 24.08 -26.90 -14.61
CA ASN A 240 23.45 -28.15 -14.16
C ASN A 240 23.47 -28.25 -12.62
N PRO A 241 22.44 -28.86 -12.01
CA PRO A 241 22.44 -29.19 -10.59
C PRO A 241 23.53 -30.22 -10.26
N GLU A 242 24.23 -30.03 -9.15
CA GLU A 242 25.27 -30.93 -8.66
C GLU A 242 24.86 -31.50 -7.30
N TYR A 243 24.86 -32.82 -7.15
CA TYR A 243 24.60 -33.48 -5.87
C TYR A 243 25.90 -33.95 -5.22
N ILE A 244 26.03 -33.75 -3.92
CA ILE A 244 27.19 -34.23 -3.16
C ILE A 244 27.03 -35.73 -2.98
N LEU A 245 27.77 -36.50 -3.78
CA LEU A 245 27.84 -37.95 -3.71
C LEU A 245 28.55 -38.34 -2.38
N GLY A 246 27.79 -38.78 -1.39
CA GLY A 246 28.34 -39.15 -0.08
C GLY A 246 27.37 -39.92 0.78
N THR A 247 27.91 -40.69 1.71
CA THR A 247 27.18 -41.54 2.65
C THR A 247 26.34 -40.70 3.61
N ILE A 248 25.02 -40.85 3.57
CA ILE A 248 24.10 -40.14 4.47
C ILE A 248 24.09 -40.86 5.81
N GLU A 249 24.59 -40.21 6.87
CA GLU A 249 24.53 -40.72 8.25
C GLU A 249 23.10 -40.65 8.80
N ILE A 250 22.49 -41.82 9.01
CA ILE A 250 21.17 -41.93 9.63
C ILE A 250 21.34 -42.09 11.14
N LYS A 251 20.92 -41.07 11.91
CA LYS A 251 20.82 -41.16 13.37
C LYS A 251 19.55 -41.93 13.74
N GLN A 252 19.70 -43.08 14.39
CA GLN A 252 18.59 -43.92 14.84
C GLN A 252 17.78 -43.20 15.93
N GLU A 253 16.75 -42.45 15.51
CA GLU A 253 15.50 -42.22 16.24
C GLU A 253 14.52 -41.49 15.29
N LYS A 254 13.59 -42.27 14.71
CA LYS A 254 12.52 -41.87 13.75
C LYS A 254 13.00 -41.21 12.44
N ILE A 255 13.12 -42.02 11.39
CA ILE A 255 13.35 -41.58 10.01
C ILE A 255 12.07 -40.92 9.47
N GLU A 256 11.87 -39.63 9.74
CA GLU A 256 10.66 -38.91 9.27
C GLU A 256 10.88 -38.18 7.93
N SER A 257 12.15 -37.94 7.53
CA SER A 257 12.51 -37.31 6.25
C SER A 257 13.99 -37.52 5.89
N LEU A 258 14.30 -37.71 4.60
CA LEU A 258 15.66 -37.82 4.06
C LEU A 258 16.09 -36.50 3.39
N ILE A 259 17.33 -36.07 3.60
CA ILE A 259 17.88 -34.81 3.08
C ILE A 259 19.08 -35.09 2.17
N PHE A 260 18.98 -34.65 0.92
CA PHE A 260 20.05 -34.71 -0.08
C PHE A 260 20.66 -33.33 -0.25
N LYS A 261 22.00 -33.24 -0.22
CA LYS A 261 22.74 -31.97 -0.36
C LYS A 261 23.35 -31.84 -1.75
N GLY A 262 23.46 -30.62 -2.24
CA GLY A 262 23.94 -30.27 -3.57
C GLY A 262 24.15 -28.77 -3.77
N GLN A 263 24.28 -28.35 -5.02
CA GLN A 263 24.39 -26.96 -5.48
C GLN A 263 23.54 -26.78 -6.75
N HIS A 264 23.05 -25.55 -6.97
CA HIS A 264 22.22 -25.17 -8.14
C HIS A 264 20.87 -25.92 -8.27
N LEU A 265 20.29 -26.40 -7.17
CA LEU A 265 19.15 -27.33 -7.25
C LEU A 265 17.80 -26.67 -7.61
N ASP A 266 17.60 -25.37 -7.36
CA ASP A 266 16.35 -24.63 -7.61
C ASP A 266 16.48 -23.51 -8.67
N LEU A 267 17.60 -23.46 -9.41
CA LEU A 267 17.85 -22.39 -10.39
C LEU A 267 17.00 -22.53 -11.66
N ALA A 268 16.97 -23.74 -12.23
CA ALA A 268 16.25 -24.06 -13.47
C ALA A 268 15.34 -25.29 -13.35
N SER A 269 15.30 -25.93 -12.18
CA SER A 269 14.51 -27.14 -11.91
C SER A 269 13.49 -26.88 -10.81
N GLN A 270 12.30 -27.46 -10.96
CA GLN A 270 11.22 -27.37 -9.97
C GLN A 270 10.97 -28.70 -9.28
N MET A 271 10.13 -28.67 -8.25
CA MET A 271 9.74 -29.87 -7.51
C MET A 271 9.08 -30.94 -8.40
N SER A 272 8.37 -30.52 -9.46
CA SER A 272 7.79 -31.44 -10.46
C SER A 272 8.81 -32.04 -11.42
N ASP A 273 9.97 -31.38 -11.59
CA ASP A 273 11.03 -31.85 -12.49
C ASP A 273 11.98 -32.83 -11.80
N ILE A 274 11.83 -33.11 -10.50
CA ILE A 274 12.76 -33.96 -9.75
C ILE A 274 12.03 -35.18 -9.21
N VAL A 275 12.57 -36.36 -9.47
CA VAL A 275 12.08 -37.63 -8.96
C VAL A 275 13.20 -38.30 -8.16
N VAL A 276 12.97 -38.49 -6.87
CA VAL A 276 13.88 -39.26 -6.00
C VAL A 276 13.33 -40.68 -5.88
N LYS A 277 14.13 -41.69 -6.21
CA LYS A 277 13.81 -43.11 -6.02
C LYS A 277 14.71 -43.72 -4.96
N ILE A 278 14.13 -44.48 -4.04
CA ILE A 278 14.86 -45.23 -3.01
C ILE A 278 14.59 -46.71 -3.29
N GLY A 279 15.62 -47.44 -3.74
CA GLY A 279 15.40 -48.75 -4.35
C GLY A 279 14.51 -48.63 -5.60
N ASN A 280 13.36 -49.32 -5.61
CA ASN A 280 12.41 -49.31 -6.73
C ASN A 280 11.21 -48.36 -6.58
N GLU A 281 11.09 -47.65 -5.46
CA GLU A 281 9.94 -46.78 -5.19
C GLU A 281 10.30 -45.30 -5.16
N SER A 282 9.39 -44.44 -5.62
CA SER A 282 9.57 -42.97 -5.58
C SER A 282 9.29 -42.39 -4.19
N CYS A 283 10.20 -41.55 -3.70
CA CYS A 283 10.07 -40.77 -2.47
C CYS A 283 9.40 -39.44 -2.77
N ASN A 284 8.34 -39.10 -2.02
CA ASN A 284 7.63 -37.84 -2.26
C ASN A 284 8.46 -36.66 -1.72
N ILE A 285 8.87 -35.77 -2.62
CA ILE A 285 9.64 -34.58 -2.24
C ILE A 285 8.74 -33.67 -1.38
N THR A 286 9.31 -32.95 -0.42
CA THR A 286 8.57 -32.05 0.48
C THR A 286 9.07 -30.61 0.39
N SER A 287 10.35 -30.42 0.09
CA SER A 287 10.92 -29.10 -0.16
C SER A 287 12.17 -29.19 -1.03
N ILE A 288 12.32 -28.23 -1.94
CA ILE A 288 13.52 -27.96 -2.72
C ILE A 288 14.11 -26.61 -2.30
N SER A 289 15.43 -26.49 -2.28
CA SER A 289 16.17 -25.25 -2.03
C SER A 289 17.48 -25.29 -2.79
N ARG A 290 18.11 -24.12 -3.04
CA ARG A 290 19.42 -23.97 -3.71
C ARG A 290 20.45 -25.09 -3.44
N LYS A 291 20.50 -25.58 -2.20
CA LYS A 291 21.51 -26.57 -1.78
C LYS A 291 20.96 -27.89 -1.26
N ASN A 292 19.67 -27.99 -0.96
CA ASN A 292 19.12 -29.21 -0.33
C ASN A 292 17.77 -29.61 -0.90
N ILE A 293 17.53 -30.92 -1.04
CA ILE A 293 16.23 -31.52 -1.33
C ILE A 293 15.84 -32.43 -0.18
N THR A 294 14.60 -32.30 0.29
CA THR A 294 14.06 -33.14 1.36
C THR A 294 12.92 -33.97 0.82
N CYS A 295 12.99 -35.29 0.99
CA CYS A 295 11.92 -36.21 0.60
C CYS A 295 11.44 -37.00 1.82
N LYS A 296 10.14 -37.34 1.85
CA LYS A 296 9.54 -38.15 2.91
C LYS A 296 9.22 -39.54 2.36
N PRO A 297 9.88 -40.60 2.86
CA PRO A 297 9.58 -41.96 2.43
C PRO A 297 8.22 -42.43 2.98
N SER A 298 7.54 -43.30 2.24
CA SER A 298 6.28 -43.94 2.65
C SER A 298 6.50 -44.95 3.80
N ALA A 299 5.42 -45.38 4.46
CA ALA A 299 5.52 -46.33 5.57
C ALA A 299 6.07 -47.71 5.14
N GLU A 300 5.77 -48.13 3.90
CA GLU A 300 6.31 -49.35 3.28
C GLU A 300 7.80 -49.19 2.93
N GLN A 301 8.22 -48.00 2.48
CA GLN A 301 9.63 -47.66 2.27
C GLN A 301 10.42 -47.67 3.57
N LEU A 302 9.87 -47.12 4.65
CA LEU A 302 10.47 -47.19 5.98
C LEU A 302 10.68 -48.64 6.44
N LEU A 303 9.73 -49.53 6.17
CA LEU A 303 9.86 -50.96 6.48
C LEU A 303 10.97 -51.63 5.67
N SER A 304 11.08 -51.33 4.37
CA SER A 304 12.17 -51.85 3.51
C SER A 304 13.56 -51.36 3.93
N ILE A 305 13.68 -50.08 4.31
CA ILE A 305 14.92 -49.46 4.81
C ILE A 305 15.32 -50.05 6.17
N MET A 306 14.35 -50.47 6.99
CA MET A 306 14.56 -51.08 8.31
C MET A 306 14.79 -52.60 8.25
N SER A 307 14.25 -53.31 7.26
CA SER A 307 14.45 -54.76 7.07
C SER A 307 15.81 -55.12 6.48
N ASP A 308 16.47 -54.18 5.79
CA ASP A 308 17.83 -54.35 5.24
C ASP A 308 18.94 -53.98 6.23
N VAL A 309 18.58 -53.66 7.48
CA VAL A 309 19.55 -53.44 8.57
C VAL A 309 20.10 -54.80 9.02
N GLY A 310 21.01 -55.36 8.22
CA GLY A 310 21.66 -56.65 8.46
C GLY A 310 22.18 -57.39 7.22
N SER A 311 21.90 -56.91 6.00
CA SER A 311 22.48 -57.44 4.75
C SER A 311 23.42 -56.41 4.13
N ASP A 312 24.52 -56.83 3.51
CA ASP A 312 25.56 -55.95 2.91
C ASP A 312 25.06 -55.06 1.73
N ASN A 313 23.77 -55.08 1.42
CA ASN A 313 23.14 -54.26 0.38
C ASN A 313 22.35 -53.10 0.99
N ASN A 314 23.00 -51.94 1.17
CA ASN A 314 22.27 -50.71 1.47
C ASN A 314 21.44 -50.28 0.25
N PRO A 315 20.18 -49.82 0.40
CA PRO A 315 19.36 -49.41 -0.73
C PRO A 315 19.97 -48.19 -1.45
N ASP A 316 20.24 -48.33 -2.74
CA ASP A 316 20.72 -47.24 -3.60
C ASP A 316 19.61 -46.21 -3.80
N VAL A 317 19.95 -44.93 -3.59
CA VAL A 317 19.04 -43.80 -3.84
C VAL A 317 19.42 -43.17 -5.17
N THR A 318 18.44 -43.04 -6.07
CA THR A 318 18.62 -42.45 -7.39
C THR A 318 17.82 -41.16 -7.51
N ILE A 319 18.48 -40.04 -7.81
CA ILE A 319 17.86 -38.73 -8.00
C ILE A 319 17.87 -38.43 -9.49
N ILE A 320 16.68 -38.28 -10.07
CA ILE A 320 16.48 -37.95 -11.47
C ILE A 320 16.02 -36.49 -11.56
N VAL A 321 16.73 -35.65 -12.31
CA VAL A 321 16.37 -34.25 -12.56
C VAL A 321 16.07 -34.05 -14.05
N GLY A 322 14.86 -33.57 -14.33
CA GLY A 322 14.29 -33.61 -15.67
C GLY A 322 14.24 -35.03 -16.21
N ASN A 323 14.31 -35.16 -17.53
CA ASN A 323 14.38 -36.47 -18.19
C ASN A 323 15.81 -36.99 -18.42
N ASN A 324 16.85 -36.17 -18.19
CA ASN A 324 18.19 -36.41 -18.72
C ASN A 324 19.31 -36.48 -17.67
N LEU A 325 19.09 -36.07 -16.41
CA LEU A 325 20.11 -36.13 -15.35
C LEU A 325 19.75 -37.19 -14.30
N GLU A 326 20.68 -38.10 -14.03
CA GLU A 326 20.53 -39.16 -13.02
C GLU A 326 21.76 -39.21 -12.10
N PHE A 327 21.52 -39.24 -10.78
CA PHE A 327 22.56 -39.26 -9.74
C PHE A 327 22.31 -40.38 -8.72
N HIS A 328 23.32 -41.18 -8.37
CA HIS A 328 23.19 -42.31 -7.43
C HIS A 328 23.90 -42.02 -6.08
N VAL A 329 23.23 -42.20 -4.95
CA VAL A 329 23.69 -41.87 -3.58
C VAL A 329 23.49 -43.06 -2.62
N LYS A 330 24.48 -43.33 -1.75
CA LYS A 330 24.46 -44.44 -0.77
C LYS A 330 24.16 -43.98 0.68
N LEU A 331 23.53 -44.83 1.51
CA LEU A 331 23.17 -44.55 2.93
C LEU A 331 24.14 -45.26 3.92
N SER A 332 24.42 -44.70 5.11
CA SER A 332 25.18 -45.37 6.21
C SER A 332 24.65 -45.05 7.62
N TYR A 333 24.79 -45.94 8.60
CA TYR A 333 24.27 -45.78 9.97
C TYR A 333 25.38 -45.65 11.03
N SER A 334 25.22 -44.77 12.04
CA SER A 334 26.20 -44.59 13.13
C SER A 334 25.55 -44.72 14.53
N GLN A 335 26.13 -45.54 15.43
CA GLN A 335 25.70 -45.69 16.84
C GLN A 335 26.48 -44.76 17.81
N PRO A 336 25.89 -44.29 18.94
CA PRO A 336 26.57 -43.40 19.88
C PRO A 336 27.14 -44.13 21.12
N PHE A 337 28.38 -43.83 21.50
CA PHE A 337 29.01 -44.21 22.78
C PHE A 337 29.18 -43.01 23.72
N GLY A 338 28.99 -43.25 25.03
CA GLY A 338 29.14 -42.30 26.14
C GLY A 338 30.59 -42.08 26.65
N PRO A 339 30.78 -41.31 27.74
CA PRO A 339 31.79 -40.24 27.78
C PRO A 339 32.92 -40.41 28.81
N THR A 340 34.05 -39.69 28.63
CA THR A 340 34.91 -39.20 29.73
C THR A 340 35.71 -37.92 29.39
N LYS A 341 35.49 -36.89 30.24
CA LYS A 341 36.37 -35.83 30.82
C LYS A 341 37.52 -35.24 29.95
N TYR A 342 37.60 -33.92 29.69
CA TYR A 342 37.97 -32.80 30.58
C TYR A 342 38.04 -31.54 29.69
N GLY A 343 37.59 -30.38 30.19
CA GLY A 343 37.85 -29.06 29.59
C GLY A 343 36.64 -28.40 28.89
N ASP A 344 36.33 -27.19 29.35
CA ASP A 344 35.57 -26.11 28.68
C ASP A 344 34.03 -26.09 28.73
N ILE A 345 33.53 -25.30 29.71
CA ILE A 345 32.12 -24.97 30.00
C ILE A 345 31.42 -24.16 28.88
N HIS A 346 32.02 -23.94 27.71
CA HIS A 346 31.44 -23.09 26.66
C HIS A 346 30.47 -23.81 25.69
N VAL A 347 30.50 -25.13 25.56
CA VAL A 347 29.80 -25.85 24.47
C VAL A 347 28.33 -26.19 24.77
N ILE A 348 27.98 -26.50 26.02
CA ILE A 348 26.60 -26.89 26.38
C ILE A 348 25.63 -25.70 26.25
N SER A 349 26.11 -24.48 26.51
CA SER A 349 25.33 -23.24 26.35
C SER A 349 25.00 -22.95 24.87
N ILE A 350 25.94 -23.24 23.97
CA ILE A 350 25.79 -23.01 22.52
C ILE A 350 24.78 -24.00 21.91
N LEU A 351 24.80 -25.27 22.33
CA LEU A 351 23.89 -26.30 21.83
C LEU A 351 22.42 -26.02 22.23
N LEU A 352 22.20 -25.50 23.44
CA LEU A 352 20.86 -25.11 23.91
C LEU A 352 20.33 -23.89 23.14
N LEU A 353 21.19 -22.90 22.87
CA LEU A 353 20.85 -21.73 22.03
C LEU A 353 20.49 -22.11 20.59
N PHE A 354 21.14 -23.13 20.03
CA PHE A 354 20.91 -23.59 18.65
C PHE A 354 19.54 -24.27 18.49
N ILE A 355 19.12 -25.08 19.47
CA ILE A 355 17.79 -25.72 19.48
C ILE A 355 16.70 -24.65 19.61
N ILE A 356 16.90 -23.65 20.47
CA ILE A 356 15.98 -22.51 20.62
C ILE A 356 15.88 -21.72 19.31
N TYR A 357 16.98 -21.51 18.60
CA TYR A 357 17.01 -20.81 17.31
C TYR A 357 16.19 -21.53 16.22
N ILE A 358 16.32 -22.86 16.12
CA ILE A 358 15.55 -23.67 15.15
C ILE A 358 14.04 -23.63 15.47
N ALA A 359 13.67 -23.73 16.75
CA ALA A 359 12.27 -23.60 17.17
C ALA A 359 11.70 -22.20 16.83
N LEU A 360 12.49 -21.14 17.01
CA LEU A 360 12.12 -19.77 16.64
C LEU A 360 11.94 -19.60 15.11
N LEU A 361 12.81 -20.21 14.30
CA LEU A 361 12.68 -20.18 12.83
C LEU A 361 11.44 -20.93 12.32
N ALA A 362 11.13 -22.09 12.89
CA ALA A 362 9.93 -22.85 12.57
C ALA A 362 8.66 -22.08 12.96
N ALA A 363 8.65 -21.48 14.16
CA ALA A 363 7.56 -20.61 14.60
C ALA A 363 7.41 -19.37 13.70
N TYR A 364 8.52 -18.78 13.24
CA TYR A 364 8.50 -17.62 12.34
C TYR A 364 7.93 -17.96 10.95
N ARG A 365 8.35 -19.07 10.32
CA ARG A 365 7.83 -19.49 9.00
C ARG A 365 6.35 -19.88 9.06
N HIS A 366 5.93 -20.56 10.12
CA HIS A 366 4.52 -20.90 10.34
C HIS A 366 3.67 -19.65 10.59
N SER A 367 4.18 -18.68 11.36
CA SER A 367 3.52 -17.39 11.58
C SER A 367 3.43 -16.56 10.29
N SER A 368 4.52 -16.50 9.51
CA SER A 368 4.59 -15.72 8.27
C SER A 368 3.64 -16.22 7.19
N THR A 369 3.61 -17.54 6.94
CA THR A 369 2.69 -18.14 5.95
C THR A 369 1.22 -17.99 6.33
N LYS A 370 0.90 -18.10 7.63
CA LYS A 370 -0.43 -17.78 8.16
C LYS A 370 -0.77 -16.31 7.94
N ASN A 371 0.13 -15.39 8.25
CA ASN A 371 -0.09 -13.95 8.08
C ASN A 371 -0.35 -13.59 6.61
N VAL A 372 0.39 -14.14 5.66
CA VAL A 372 0.20 -13.87 4.22
C VAL A 372 -1.16 -14.39 3.72
N ARG A 373 -1.58 -15.60 4.13
CA ARG A 373 -2.89 -16.15 3.77
C ARG A 373 -4.02 -15.31 4.37
N VAL A 374 -3.90 -14.94 5.65
CA VAL A 374 -4.88 -14.08 6.33
C VAL A 374 -5.01 -12.74 5.60
N ARG A 375 -3.90 -12.09 5.20
CA ARG A 375 -3.94 -10.84 4.41
C ARG A 375 -4.68 -11.00 3.08
N LYS A 376 -4.41 -12.06 2.31
CA LYS A 376 -5.09 -12.31 1.01
C LYS A 376 -6.58 -12.57 1.18
N ILE A 377 -6.97 -13.28 2.24
CA ILE A 377 -8.39 -13.52 2.56
C ILE A 377 -9.07 -12.20 2.94
N VAL A 378 -8.45 -11.40 3.81
CA VAL A 378 -8.96 -10.08 4.22
C VAL A 378 -9.09 -9.14 3.01
N GLN A 379 -8.11 -9.11 2.10
CA GLN A 379 -8.18 -8.27 0.90
C GLN A 379 -9.35 -8.66 -0.01
N LYS A 380 -9.54 -9.95 -0.29
CA LYS A 380 -10.69 -10.42 -1.09
C LYS A 380 -12.03 -10.13 -0.44
N GLN A 381 -12.10 -10.19 0.89
CA GLN A 381 -13.29 -9.78 1.64
C GLN A 381 -13.55 -8.28 1.45
N ILE A 382 -12.53 -7.42 1.60
CA ILE A 382 -12.64 -5.98 1.35
C ILE A 382 -13.11 -5.70 -0.08
N ASP A 383 -12.57 -6.39 -1.10
CA ASP A 383 -12.95 -6.20 -2.50
C ASP A 383 -14.42 -6.55 -2.78
N ALA A 384 -14.89 -7.66 -2.23
CA ALA A 384 -16.29 -8.09 -2.35
C ALA A 384 -17.25 -7.13 -1.62
N LEU A 385 -16.83 -6.61 -0.47
CA LEU A 385 -17.58 -5.63 0.31
C LEU A 385 -17.64 -4.26 -0.40
N GLU A 386 -16.54 -3.81 -1.01
CA GLU A 386 -16.47 -2.56 -1.77
C GLU A 386 -17.39 -2.59 -3.00
N SER A 387 -17.39 -3.69 -3.77
CA SER A 387 -18.27 -3.83 -4.94
C SER A 387 -19.76 -3.75 -4.56
N ARG A 388 -20.12 -4.15 -3.34
CA ARG A 388 -21.51 -4.06 -2.84
C ARG A 388 -21.92 -2.63 -2.52
N VAL A 389 -20.99 -1.81 -2.06
CA VAL A 389 -21.25 -0.45 -1.59
C VAL A 389 -20.91 0.61 -2.66
N ALA A 390 -20.23 0.23 -3.74
CA ALA A 390 -19.79 1.14 -4.80
C ALA A 390 -20.93 1.90 -5.53
N SER A 391 -22.14 1.34 -5.63
CA SER A 391 -23.29 2.08 -6.16
C SER A 391 -23.81 3.13 -5.17
N GLU A 392 -23.95 2.75 -3.90
CA GLU A 392 -24.38 3.66 -2.82
C GLU A 392 -23.37 4.79 -2.61
N CYS A 393 -22.07 4.49 -2.66
CA CYS A 393 -21.01 5.49 -2.61
C CYS A 393 -21.07 6.48 -3.77
N ARG A 394 -21.33 6.03 -5.00
CA ARG A 394 -21.41 6.91 -6.17
C ARG A 394 -22.59 7.87 -6.09
N GLU A 395 -23.75 7.39 -5.62
CA GLU A 395 -24.92 8.23 -5.40
C GLU A 395 -24.68 9.23 -4.26
N ALA A 396 -24.17 8.76 -3.12
CA ALA A 396 -23.84 9.62 -1.99
C ALA A 396 -22.74 10.65 -2.33
N PHE A 397 -21.77 10.27 -3.17
CA PHE A 397 -20.75 11.18 -3.69
C PHE A 397 -21.37 12.23 -4.61
N ALA A 398 -22.26 11.85 -5.53
CA ALA A 398 -22.93 12.80 -6.41
C ALA A 398 -23.76 13.82 -5.60
N GLU A 399 -24.51 13.36 -4.60
CA GLU A 399 -25.27 14.23 -3.69
C GLU A 399 -24.33 15.19 -2.93
N LEU A 400 -23.28 14.66 -2.30
CA LEU A 400 -22.29 15.44 -1.56
C LEU A 400 -21.59 16.47 -2.46
N GLN A 401 -21.16 16.06 -3.66
CA GLN A 401 -20.50 16.93 -4.62
C GLN A 401 -21.43 18.05 -5.08
N THR A 402 -22.72 17.78 -5.33
CA THR A 402 -23.67 18.86 -5.70
C THR A 402 -23.82 19.89 -4.58
N GLU A 403 -23.95 19.45 -3.33
CA GLU A 403 -24.09 20.35 -2.18
C GLU A 403 -22.81 21.15 -1.89
N ILE A 404 -21.64 20.50 -1.96
CA ILE A 404 -20.36 21.19 -1.79
C ILE A 404 -20.08 22.13 -2.95
N THR A 405 -20.48 21.80 -4.18
CA THR A 405 -20.28 22.70 -5.33
C THR A 405 -21.15 23.95 -5.18
N ASN A 406 -22.41 23.80 -4.75
CA ASN A 406 -23.26 24.95 -4.41
C ASN A 406 -22.63 25.81 -3.28
N MET A 407 -22.11 25.17 -2.22
CA MET A 407 -21.40 25.87 -1.16
C MET A 407 -20.09 26.52 -1.66
N ALA A 408 -19.39 25.88 -2.59
CA ALA A 408 -18.13 26.38 -3.17
C ALA A 408 -18.39 27.62 -4.05
N GLU A 409 -19.47 27.62 -4.84
CA GLU A 409 -19.93 28.79 -5.58
C GLU A 409 -20.20 29.97 -4.62
N ASP A 410 -20.92 29.75 -3.51
CA ASP A 410 -21.13 30.78 -2.48
C ASP A 410 -19.82 31.23 -1.81
N LEU A 411 -18.85 30.31 -1.64
CA LEU A 411 -17.52 30.59 -1.09
C LEU A 411 -16.64 31.41 -2.04
N THR A 412 -16.80 31.28 -3.36
CA THR A 412 -16.09 32.16 -4.31
C THR A 412 -16.50 33.61 -4.19
N ILE A 413 -17.76 33.87 -3.77
CA ILE A 413 -18.32 35.20 -3.58
C ILE A 413 -17.96 35.77 -2.21
N THR A 414 -18.03 34.93 -1.16
CA THR A 414 -17.88 35.36 0.25
C THR A 414 -16.44 35.28 0.76
N GLY A 415 -15.61 34.44 0.15
CA GLY A 415 -14.25 34.13 0.57
C GLY A 415 -14.20 33.16 1.76
N MET A 416 -13.17 32.31 1.79
CA MET A 416 -12.93 31.41 2.92
C MET A 416 -12.57 32.18 4.20
N PRO A 417 -13.07 31.77 5.38
CA PRO A 417 -12.84 32.46 6.65
C PRO A 417 -11.46 32.16 7.23
N PHE A 418 -10.39 32.55 6.53
CA PHE A 418 -9.02 32.40 7.02
C PHE A 418 -8.79 33.21 8.30
N MET A 419 -8.11 32.59 9.26
CA MET A 419 -7.59 33.28 10.43
C MET A 419 -6.55 34.31 10.03
N GLU A 420 -6.56 35.45 10.70
CA GLU A 420 -5.47 36.41 10.60
C GLU A 420 -4.13 35.73 10.94
N TYR A 421 -3.08 36.08 10.20
CA TYR A 421 -1.74 35.52 10.37
C TYR A 421 -1.28 35.55 11.84
N LYS A 422 -1.60 36.61 12.59
CA LYS A 422 -1.24 36.74 14.02
C LYS A 422 -1.81 35.60 14.87
N ARG A 423 -3.10 35.31 14.66
CA ARG A 423 -3.83 34.31 15.42
C ARG A 423 -3.45 32.91 14.94
N TYR A 424 -3.29 32.71 13.63
CA TYR A 424 -2.72 31.47 13.06
C TYR A 424 -1.35 31.12 13.69
N ALA A 425 -0.41 32.05 13.65
CA ALA A 425 0.93 31.86 14.19
C ALA A 425 0.88 31.57 15.70
N TRP A 426 0.09 32.33 16.45
CA TRP A 426 -0.07 32.13 17.89
C TRP A 426 -0.66 30.76 18.24
N MET A 427 -1.72 30.34 17.54
CA MET A 427 -2.40 29.06 17.81
C MET A 427 -1.48 27.85 17.58
N ILE A 428 -0.52 27.95 16.65
CA ILE A 428 0.44 26.86 16.38
C ILE A 428 1.64 26.89 17.34
N LEU A 429 2.10 28.09 17.71
CA LEU A 429 3.18 28.26 18.66
C LEU A 429 2.75 27.91 20.09
N PHE A 430 1.55 28.35 20.49
CA PHE A 430 0.98 28.21 21.82
C PHE A 430 -0.46 27.66 21.79
N PRO A 431 -0.66 26.39 21.39
CA PRO A 431 -1.99 25.80 21.21
C PRO A 431 -2.85 25.77 22.48
N ASN A 432 -2.22 25.70 23.66
CA ASN A 432 -2.92 25.63 24.96
C ASN A 432 -3.07 27.00 25.65
N SER A 433 -2.64 28.10 25.00
CA SER A 433 -2.67 29.44 25.60
C SER A 433 -3.80 30.28 24.99
N LYS A 434 -4.67 30.84 25.85
CA LYS A 434 -5.71 31.77 25.41
C LYS A 434 -5.05 33.04 24.86
N TYR A 435 -5.18 33.27 23.54
CA TYR A 435 -4.66 34.42 22.79
C TYR A 435 -4.85 35.78 23.51
N HIS A 436 -5.95 35.93 24.24
CA HIS A 436 -6.35 37.18 24.88
C HIS A 436 -5.53 37.60 26.11
N ARG A 437 -4.94 36.66 26.88
CA ARG A 437 -4.22 37.02 28.13
C ARG A 437 -2.87 37.67 27.90
N VAL A 438 -2.20 37.39 26.78
CA VAL A 438 -0.84 37.88 26.52
C VAL A 438 -0.85 39.27 25.86
N LEU A 439 -1.88 39.61 25.07
CA LEU A 439 -1.95 40.92 24.41
C LEU A 439 -2.49 42.07 25.29
N GLN A 440 -3.13 41.74 26.42
CA GLN A 440 -3.71 42.73 27.34
C GLN A 440 -2.74 43.23 28.42
N PHE A 441 -1.55 42.63 28.55
CA PHE A 441 -0.57 43.06 29.54
C PHE A 441 0.27 44.20 28.96
N GLU A 442 0.17 45.40 29.54
CA GLU A 442 1.11 46.50 29.29
C GLU A 442 2.12 46.54 30.44
N PRO A 443 3.29 45.93 30.29
CA PRO A 443 4.27 46.04 31.34
C PRO A 443 4.92 47.42 31.32
N LYS A 444 5.00 48.07 32.48
CA LYS A 444 5.76 49.31 32.68
C LYS A 444 7.25 48.96 32.86
N PHE A 445 7.94 48.57 31.79
CA PHE A 445 9.40 48.36 31.81
C PHE A 445 10.16 49.57 31.27
N LYS A 446 11.42 49.74 31.67
CA LYS A 446 12.35 50.65 30.98
C LYS A 446 12.79 49.98 29.67
N GLU A 447 12.37 50.52 28.53
CA GLU A 447 12.70 50.01 27.18
C GLU A 447 14.21 49.79 26.95
N GLN A 448 15.06 50.51 27.68
CA GLN A 448 16.51 50.51 27.50
C GLN A 448 17.19 49.19 27.95
N GLU A 449 16.67 48.54 29.00
CA GLU A 449 17.26 47.31 29.56
C GLU A 449 16.85 46.07 28.74
N LEU A 450 15.60 46.04 28.25
CA LEU A 450 15.12 45.00 27.30
C LEU A 450 15.85 45.07 25.96
N ARG A 451 16.20 46.28 25.49
CA ARG A 451 17.03 46.46 24.29
C ARG A 451 18.42 45.86 24.41
N GLN A 452 19.04 45.92 25.59
CA GLN A 452 20.35 45.28 25.80
C GLN A 452 20.24 43.75 25.71
N PHE A 453 19.18 43.18 26.27
CA PHE A 453 18.91 41.75 26.15
C PHE A 453 18.60 41.34 24.71
N GLU A 454 17.85 42.15 23.97
CA GLU A 454 17.62 41.96 22.53
C GLU A 454 18.94 41.93 21.75
N LEU A 455 19.86 42.87 22.00
CA LEU A 455 21.17 42.91 21.36
C LEU A 455 22.00 41.65 21.66
N LEU A 456 21.92 41.11 22.89
CA LEU A 456 22.57 39.85 23.24
C LEU A 456 21.97 38.67 22.46
N LEU A 457 20.64 38.59 22.34
CA LEU A 457 19.96 37.52 21.57
C LEU A 457 20.28 37.57 20.06
N LEU A 458 20.59 38.76 19.54
CA LEU A 458 21.03 38.97 18.17
C LEU A 458 22.50 38.62 17.91
N ASN A 459 23.26 38.30 18.97
CA ASN A 459 24.59 37.74 18.84
C ASN A 459 24.52 36.21 18.68
N LYS A 460 25.09 35.70 17.57
CA LYS A 460 25.06 34.27 17.21
C LYS A 460 25.67 33.38 18.29
N THR A 461 26.81 33.79 18.82
CA THR A 461 27.57 33.03 19.82
C THR A 461 26.81 32.97 21.15
N PHE A 462 26.23 34.10 21.58
CA PHE A 462 25.40 34.15 22.78
C PHE A 462 24.18 33.25 22.67
N LEU A 463 23.37 33.41 21.61
CA LEU A 463 22.11 32.68 21.47
C LEU A 463 22.31 31.16 21.38
N LEU A 464 23.35 30.70 20.65
CA LEU A 464 23.68 29.29 20.57
C LEU A 464 24.09 28.72 21.93
N ASN A 465 24.93 29.43 22.69
CA ASN A 465 25.29 28.99 24.04
C ASN A 465 24.10 29.02 24.99
N PHE A 466 23.29 30.09 24.95
CA PHE A 466 22.07 30.22 25.74
C PHE A 466 21.14 29.01 25.56
N ILE A 467 20.84 28.62 24.31
CA ILE A 467 20.00 27.45 24.03
C ILE A 467 20.66 26.16 24.52
N ARG A 468 21.97 25.97 24.27
CA ARG A 468 22.70 24.77 24.69
C ARG A 468 22.75 24.61 26.21
N THR A 469 22.95 25.69 26.95
CA THR A 469 22.95 25.69 28.42
C THR A 469 21.57 25.34 28.96
N LEU A 470 20.51 25.95 28.42
CA LEU A 470 19.12 25.63 28.80
C LEU A 470 18.79 24.15 28.56
N GLU A 471 19.15 23.60 27.39
CA GLU A 471 18.90 22.19 27.06
C GLU A 471 19.72 21.20 27.90
N SER A 472 20.92 21.59 28.33
CA SER A 472 21.80 20.73 29.14
C SER A 472 21.31 20.58 30.59
N ASN A 473 20.44 21.50 31.05
CA ASN A 473 19.89 21.49 32.39
C ASN A 473 18.79 20.43 32.55
N ARG A 474 18.92 19.57 33.57
CA ARG A 474 17.92 18.52 33.89
C ARG A 474 16.56 19.07 34.32
N ASN A 475 16.55 20.25 34.94
CA ASN A 475 15.34 20.92 35.41
C ASN A 475 14.57 21.65 34.28
N PHE A 476 15.00 21.50 33.02
CA PHE A 476 14.38 22.13 31.86
C PHE A 476 13.40 21.15 31.19
N SER A 477 12.11 21.35 31.46
CA SER A 477 11.04 20.43 31.04
C SER A 477 10.76 20.49 29.53
N MET A 478 10.06 19.48 29.00
CA MET A 478 9.62 19.44 27.60
C MET A 478 8.69 20.61 27.23
N SER A 479 7.84 21.03 28.18
CA SER A 479 6.97 22.20 28.03
C SER A 479 7.80 23.49 27.93
N ASP A 480 8.84 23.62 28.75
CA ASP A 480 9.74 24.77 28.72
C ASP A 480 10.54 24.85 27.41
N ARG A 481 11.02 23.71 26.90
CA ARG A 481 11.68 23.63 25.57
C ARG A 481 10.79 24.18 24.46
N VAL A 482 9.53 23.75 24.43
CA VAL A 482 8.55 24.19 23.43
C VAL A 482 8.23 25.68 23.59
N LYS A 483 8.07 26.17 24.82
CA LYS A 483 7.82 27.59 25.11
C LYS A 483 9.00 28.46 24.69
N VAL A 484 10.22 28.15 25.13
CA VAL A 484 11.43 28.90 24.80
C VAL A 484 11.68 28.91 23.29
N ALA A 485 11.54 27.76 22.61
CA ALA A 485 11.63 27.70 21.15
C ALA A 485 10.62 28.65 20.48
N SER A 486 9.37 28.64 20.94
CA SER A 486 8.30 29.47 20.38
C SER A 486 8.54 30.96 20.62
N LEU A 487 9.03 31.33 21.81
CA LEU A 487 9.41 32.70 22.17
C LEU A 487 10.59 33.20 21.31
N ILE A 488 11.65 32.39 21.17
CA ILE A 488 12.81 32.70 20.31
C ILE A 488 12.37 32.90 18.87
N MET A 489 11.49 32.03 18.35
CA MET A 489 10.99 32.15 16.98
C MET A 489 10.19 33.43 16.75
N LEU A 490 9.43 33.88 17.74
CA LEU A 490 8.73 35.18 17.67
C LEU A 490 9.70 36.36 17.72
N VAL A 491 10.68 36.33 18.63
CA VAL A 491 11.73 37.36 18.71
C VAL A 491 12.47 37.50 17.39
N LEU A 492 12.85 36.37 16.79
CA LEU A 492 13.65 36.33 15.56
C LEU A 492 12.79 36.42 14.28
N GLN A 493 11.47 36.55 14.39
CA GLN A 493 10.58 36.61 13.24
C GLN A 493 10.88 37.81 12.33
N SER A 494 11.34 38.92 12.91
CA SER A 494 11.77 40.12 12.19
C SER A 494 13.09 39.93 11.43
N LYS A 495 13.92 38.95 11.84
CA LYS A 495 15.23 38.66 11.25
C LYS A 495 15.32 37.18 10.85
N MET A 496 14.45 36.76 9.94
CA MET A 496 14.36 35.37 9.47
C MET A 496 15.67 34.82 8.88
N GLU A 497 16.52 35.66 8.29
CA GLU A 497 17.85 35.25 7.80
C GLU A 497 18.73 34.75 8.96
N TYR A 498 18.88 35.56 9.99
CA TYR A 498 19.60 35.19 11.21
C TYR A 498 18.95 33.98 11.91
N CYS A 499 17.62 33.96 12.01
CA CYS A 499 16.88 32.81 12.54
C CYS A 499 17.21 31.50 11.81
N THR A 500 17.28 31.54 10.48
CA THR A 500 17.56 30.38 9.64
C THR A 500 19.00 29.87 9.84
N ASP A 501 19.97 30.77 10.02
CA ASP A 501 21.36 30.40 10.27
C ASP A 501 21.55 29.77 11.68
N ILE A 502 20.87 30.31 12.70
CA ILE A 502 20.82 29.71 14.04
C ILE A 502 20.17 28.32 13.98
N LEU A 503 19.01 28.21 13.32
CA LEU A 503 18.29 26.94 13.17
C LEU A 503 19.15 25.89 12.46
N LYS A 504 19.82 26.24 11.36
CA LYS A 504 20.75 25.34 10.65
C LYS A 504 21.86 24.84 11.56
N THR A 505 22.47 25.75 12.34
CA THR A 505 23.56 25.39 13.25
C THR A 505 23.08 24.42 14.34
N LEU A 506 21.93 24.71 14.95
CA LEU A 506 21.33 23.84 15.98
C LEU A 506 20.89 22.48 15.42
N LEU A 507 20.32 22.44 14.21
CA LEU A 507 19.93 21.19 13.55
C LEU A 507 21.16 20.36 13.17
N ALA A 508 22.23 20.97 12.68
CA ALA A 508 23.49 20.28 12.39
C ALA A 508 24.09 19.68 13.68
N ASP A 509 24.08 20.42 14.79
CA ASP A 509 24.50 19.91 16.09
C ASP A 509 23.64 18.73 16.56
N LEU A 510 22.32 18.82 16.37
CA LEU A 510 21.38 17.76 16.72
C LEU A 510 21.62 16.50 15.89
N ILE A 511 21.79 16.64 14.57
CA ILE A 511 22.11 15.55 13.64
C ILE A 511 23.43 14.89 14.07
N LYS A 512 24.47 15.69 14.28
CA LYS A 512 25.79 15.21 14.71
C LYS A 512 25.70 14.43 16.02
N LYS A 513 24.99 14.94 17.03
CA LYS A 513 24.76 14.25 18.32
C LYS A 513 23.99 12.94 18.12
N CYS A 514 22.98 12.92 17.24
CA CYS A 514 22.19 11.72 16.97
C CYS A 514 23.01 10.62 16.29
N VAL A 515 23.80 10.99 15.27
CA VAL A 515 24.68 10.06 14.54
C VAL A 515 25.78 9.53 15.45
N GLN A 516 26.37 10.37 16.31
CA GLN A 516 27.43 9.97 17.25
C GLN A 516 26.90 9.20 18.48
N GLY A 517 25.65 9.47 18.91
CA GLY A 517 25.08 9.02 20.18
C GLY A 517 24.54 7.58 20.23
N LYS A 518 24.89 6.72 19.25
CA LYS A 518 24.32 5.36 19.08
C LYS A 518 22.77 5.29 18.99
N SER A 519 22.08 6.43 18.83
CA SER A 519 20.64 6.46 18.58
C SER A 519 20.34 6.10 17.13
N ASN A 520 19.21 5.44 16.86
CA ASN A 520 18.82 5.09 15.49
C ASN A 520 18.58 6.39 14.68
N PRO A 521 19.36 6.66 13.61
CA PRO A 521 19.20 7.87 12.81
C PRO A 521 17.80 8.03 12.23
N LYS A 522 17.05 6.95 11.97
CA LYS A 522 15.66 7.01 11.46
C LYS A 522 14.69 7.71 12.43
N LEU A 523 15.04 7.81 13.72
CA LEU A 523 14.21 8.42 14.76
C LEU A 523 14.44 9.94 14.92
N LEU A 524 15.44 10.50 14.25
CA LEU A 524 15.71 11.94 14.29
C LEU A 524 14.48 12.73 13.81
N LEU A 525 14.16 13.83 14.50
CA LEU A 525 12.99 14.67 14.24
C LEU A 525 11.63 13.99 14.48
N ARG A 526 11.57 12.77 15.04
CA ARG A 526 10.28 12.07 15.24
C ARG A 526 9.46 12.59 16.42
N ARG A 527 10.12 13.09 17.48
CA ARG A 527 9.49 13.64 18.70
C ARG A 527 10.05 15.03 18.97
N THR A 528 9.31 15.93 19.61
CA THR A 528 9.80 17.28 19.93
C THR A 528 10.60 17.24 21.23
N GLU A 529 11.82 16.75 21.18
CA GLU A 529 12.70 16.58 22.33
C GLU A 529 13.66 17.77 22.49
N CYS A 530 13.92 18.53 21.43
CA CYS A 530 14.82 19.69 21.46
C CYS A 530 14.13 20.99 21.02
N VAL A 531 14.70 22.12 21.46
CA VAL A 531 14.34 23.48 21.07
C VAL A 531 14.43 23.64 19.55
N ALA A 532 15.50 23.09 18.94
CA ALA A 532 15.71 23.14 17.49
C ALA A 532 14.55 22.53 16.67
N GLU A 533 13.96 21.43 17.14
CA GLU A 533 12.87 20.74 16.44
C GLU A 533 11.57 21.55 16.50
N LYS A 534 11.28 22.17 17.65
CA LYS A 534 10.15 23.12 17.75
C LYS A 534 10.42 24.39 16.94
N MET A 535 11.66 24.89 16.91
CA MET A 535 12.03 26.01 16.04
C MET A 535 11.82 25.68 14.56
N LEU A 536 12.18 24.47 14.12
CA LEU A 536 11.96 24.00 12.75
C LEU A 536 10.48 24.00 12.35
N SER A 537 9.62 23.40 13.18
CA SER A 537 8.16 23.44 12.93
C SER A 537 7.58 24.86 12.89
N SER A 538 8.09 25.75 13.75
CA SER A 538 7.70 27.16 13.78
C SER A 538 8.19 27.92 12.54
N TRP A 539 9.39 27.60 12.06
CA TRP A 539 9.98 28.17 10.84
C TRP A 539 9.14 27.83 9.61
N PHE A 540 8.74 26.55 9.47
CA PHE A 540 7.79 26.13 8.43
C PHE A 540 6.44 26.83 8.58
N THR A 541 5.91 26.94 9.80
CA THR A 541 4.64 27.64 10.08
C THR A 541 4.63 29.04 9.51
N PHE A 542 5.69 29.80 9.73
CA PHE A 542 5.75 31.16 9.23
C PHE A 542 5.97 31.21 7.70
N LEU A 543 6.76 30.31 7.11
CA LEU A 543 7.16 30.38 5.70
C LEU A 543 6.15 29.73 4.74
N LEU A 544 5.36 28.77 5.22
CA LEU A 544 4.38 28.06 4.42
C LEU A 544 2.98 28.69 4.47
N TYR A 545 2.77 29.75 5.26
CA TYR A 545 1.47 30.42 5.35
C TYR A 545 0.94 30.94 3.99
N PRO A 546 1.75 31.56 3.10
CA PRO A 546 1.27 31.95 1.78
C PRO A 546 0.80 30.75 0.94
N PHE A 547 1.60 29.68 0.92
CA PHE A 547 1.26 28.43 0.22
C PHE A 547 0.01 27.75 0.80
N LEU A 548 -0.14 27.80 2.13
CA LEU A 548 -1.33 27.35 2.82
C LEU A 548 -2.56 28.16 2.41
N ARG A 549 -2.44 29.48 2.26
CA ARG A 549 -3.58 30.33 1.89
C ARG A 549 -3.95 30.24 0.41
N GLU A 550 -2.96 30.13 -0.47
CA GLU A 550 -3.14 30.18 -1.93
C GLU A 550 -3.47 28.81 -2.55
N CYS A 551 -2.95 27.71 -2.00
CA CYS A 551 -3.04 26.40 -2.66
C CYS A 551 -3.71 25.35 -1.75
N VAL A 552 -3.25 25.16 -0.50
CA VAL A 552 -3.73 24.05 0.38
C VAL A 552 -5.01 24.39 1.14
N GLY A 553 -5.31 25.67 1.34
CA GLY A 553 -6.40 26.12 2.19
C GLY A 553 -7.78 25.72 1.65
N GLU A 554 -7.97 25.85 0.34
CA GLU A 554 -9.21 25.44 -0.33
C GLU A 554 -9.52 23.95 -0.14
N PRO A 555 -8.66 22.99 -0.54
CA PRO A 555 -8.96 21.57 -0.35
C PRO A 555 -9.10 21.19 1.12
N LEU A 556 -8.35 21.81 2.04
CA LEU A 556 -8.48 21.56 3.47
C LEU A 556 -9.84 22.02 4.01
N TYR A 557 -10.31 23.20 3.59
CA TYR A 557 -11.61 23.73 4.00
C TYR A 557 -12.75 22.93 3.40
N LEU A 558 -12.68 22.58 2.11
CA LEU A 558 -13.66 21.74 1.44
C LEU A 558 -13.75 20.36 2.10
N LEU A 559 -12.61 19.77 2.50
CA LEU A 559 -12.62 18.52 3.23
C LEU A 559 -13.35 18.64 4.59
N PHE A 560 -13.06 19.71 5.34
CA PHE A 560 -13.75 19.96 6.61
C PHE A 560 -15.27 20.11 6.40
N GLN A 561 -15.69 20.87 5.39
CA GLN A 561 -17.11 21.05 5.08
C GLN A 561 -17.77 19.74 4.61
N ALA A 562 -17.08 18.95 3.79
CA ALA A 562 -17.55 17.64 3.35
C ALA A 562 -17.79 16.70 4.53
N MET A 563 -16.83 16.64 5.47
CA MET A 563 -16.96 15.84 6.68
C MET A 563 -18.11 16.31 7.56
N LYS A 564 -18.22 17.62 7.80
CA LYS A 564 -19.29 18.19 8.62
C LYS A 564 -20.66 17.89 8.02
N TYR A 565 -20.81 18.05 6.71
CA TYR A 565 -22.03 17.69 5.98
C TYR A 565 -22.36 16.20 6.12
N GLN A 566 -21.37 15.33 5.87
CA GLN A 566 -21.56 13.88 5.91
C GLN A 566 -21.98 13.39 7.30
N LEU A 567 -21.43 13.98 8.37
CA LEU A 567 -21.84 13.71 9.74
C LEU A 567 -23.27 14.19 10.02
N ASN A 568 -23.59 15.43 9.63
CA ASN A 568 -24.90 16.05 9.85
C ASN A 568 -26.07 15.36 9.12
N LYS A 569 -25.78 14.55 8.09
CA LYS A 569 -26.77 13.75 7.35
C LYS A 569 -27.41 12.64 8.20
N GLY A 570 -26.75 12.21 9.28
CA GLY A 570 -27.18 11.10 10.12
C GLY A 570 -27.25 11.47 11.60
N PRO A 571 -27.83 10.59 12.43
CA PRO A 571 -27.99 10.86 13.86
C PRO A 571 -26.63 10.96 14.55
N GLU A 572 -26.50 11.98 15.39
CA GLU A 572 -25.38 12.22 16.30
C GLU A 572 -25.89 12.22 17.75
N ASP A 573 -25.23 11.43 18.59
CA ASP A 573 -25.51 11.38 20.02
C ASP A 573 -24.78 12.52 20.74
N ALA A 574 -25.53 13.48 21.27
CA ALA A 574 -25.00 14.69 21.89
C ALA A 574 -24.21 14.46 23.18
N ILE A 575 -24.39 13.31 23.85
CA ILE A 575 -23.73 13.01 25.12
C ILE A 575 -22.45 12.21 24.89
N THR A 576 -22.53 11.15 24.08
CA THR A 576 -21.40 10.26 23.80
C THR A 576 -20.49 10.77 22.69
N GLY A 577 -20.98 11.67 21.82
CA GLY A 577 -20.26 12.16 20.65
C GLY A 577 -20.09 11.11 19.55
N GLU A 578 -20.96 10.09 19.53
CA GLU A 578 -20.99 9.06 18.50
C GLU A 578 -21.96 9.47 17.38
N ALA A 579 -21.63 9.22 16.12
CA ALA A 579 -22.56 9.44 15.00
C ALA A 579 -22.65 8.26 14.04
N ARG A 580 -23.77 8.21 13.31
CA ARG A 580 -24.03 7.17 12.31
C ARG A 580 -23.04 7.19 11.16
N TYR A 581 -22.72 8.36 10.61
CA TYR A 581 -21.84 8.51 9.45
C TYR A 581 -20.38 8.81 9.82
N SER A 582 -19.96 8.55 11.07
CA SER A 582 -18.55 8.70 11.45
C SER A 582 -17.65 7.71 10.71
N ILE A 583 -16.47 8.19 10.27
CA ILE A 583 -15.41 7.37 9.67
C ILE A 583 -14.45 6.77 10.70
N SER A 584 -14.55 7.20 11.96
CA SER A 584 -13.76 6.66 13.07
C SER A 584 -14.54 5.55 13.77
N GLU A 585 -13.91 4.39 13.99
CA GLU A 585 -14.53 3.26 14.70
C GLU A 585 -14.92 3.63 16.14
N LYS A 586 -14.17 4.54 16.78
CA LYS A 586 -14.38 4.94 18.18
C LYS A 586 -15.65 5.77 18.37
N THR A 587 -16.05 6.51 17.34
CA THR A 587 -17.16 7.46 17.36
C THR A 587 -18.32 6.97 16.49
N LEU A 588 -18.33 5.69 16.15
CA LEU A 588 -19.36 5.08 15.31
C LEU A 588 -20.49 4.51 16.18
N ILE A 589 -21.72 4.96 15.95
CA ILE A 589 -22.91 4.36 16.57
C ILE A 589 -23.09 2.91 16.06
N ARG A 590 -23.13 1.96 16.99
CA ARG A 590 -23.27 0.51 16.71
C ARG A 590 -24.73 0.02 16.74
N GLY A 591 -25.63 0.78 17.36
CA GLY A 591 -27.07 0.47 17.44
C GLY A 591 -27.83 0.83 16.16
N VAL A 592 -28.97 0.18 15.92
CA VAL A 592 -29.94 0.61 14.90
C VAL A 592 -30.77 1.75 15.49
N ILE A 593 -30.67 2.93 14.90
CA ILE A 593 -31.46 4.11 15.26
C ILE A 593 -32.39 4.40 14.09
N HIS A 594 -33.69 4.39 14.34
CA HIS A 594 -34.68 4.87 13.39
C HIS A 594 -34.75 6.38 13.47
N PHE A 595 -34.63 7.05 12.33
CA PHE A 595 -34.71 8.50 12.21
C PHE A 595 -35.38 8.87 10.89
N LEU A 596 -35.98 10.04 10.86
CA LEU A 596 -36.65 10.63 9.71
C LEU A 596 -36.02 11.99 9.38
N PRO A 597 -35.44 12.15 8.17
CA PRO A 597 -34.98 13.46 7.72
C PRO A 597 -36.18 14.38 7.44
N MET A 598 -36.11 15.61 7.94
CA MET A 598 -37.15 16.62 7.74
C MET A 598 -36.56 18.00 7.48
N THR A 599 -37.35 18.86 6.82
CA THR A 599 -36.96 20.25 6.58
C THR A 599 -37.80 21.17 7.46
N VAL A 600 -37.15 22.07 8.20
CA VAL A 600 -37.79 23.09 9.02
C VAL A 600 -37.51 24.49 8.47
N TYR A 601 -38.47 25.41 8.64
CA TYR A 601 -38.32 26.81 8.22
C TYR A 601 -37.89 27.64 9.41
N VAL A 602 -36.64 28.11 9.38
CA VAL A 602 -36.07 28.90 10.47
C VAL A 602 -36.05 30.38 10.10
N SER A 603 -36.40 31.23 11.06
CA SER A 603 -36.26 32.69 10.95
C SER A 603 -35.49 33.25 12.15
N CYS A 604 -34.66 34.26 11.92
CA CYS A 604 -33.93 34.99 12.96
C CYS A 604 -34.26 36.48 12.82
N GLY A 605 -34.76 37.11 13.89
CA GLY A 605 -35.02 38.55 13.90
C GLY A 605 -36.07 39.07 12.89
N GLY A 606 -37.00 38.23 12.43
CA GLY A 606 -38.11 38.63 11.54
C GLY A 606 -37.81 38.69 10.04
N TYR A 607 -36.58 38.37 9.60
CA TYR A 607 -36.19 38.33 8.19
C TYR A 607 -36.29 36.93 7.55
N LYS A 608 -36.04 36.88 6.22
CA LYS A 608 -36.19 35.77 5.26
C LYS A 608 -36.09 34.36 5.88
N ARG A 609 -37.07 33.52 5.56
CA ARG A 609 -37.12 32.12 6.00
C ARG A 609 -36.09 31.30 5.24
N ILE A 610 -35.31 30.51 5.97
CA ILE A 610 -34.29 29.63 5.42
C ILE A 610 -34.73 28.18 5.69
N ASN A 611 -34.54 27.32 4.69
CA ASN A 611 -34.84 25.90 4.79
C ASN A 611 -33.65 25.20 5.43
N VAL A 612 -33.86 24.53 6.55
CA VAL A 612 -32.82 23.80 7.28
C VAL A 612 -33.17 22.32 7.31
N LYS A 613 -32.27 21.48 6.83
CA LYS A 613 -32.39 20.01 6.90
C LYS A 613 -31.99 19.56 8.31
N VAL A 614 -32.88 18.88 9.01
CA VAL A 614 -32.70 18.36 10.38
C VAL A 614 -33.27 16.94 10.48
N LEU A 615 -32.99 16.24 11.58
CA LEU A 615 -33.51 14.91 11.87
C LEU A 615 -34.52 14.99 13.02
N ASP A 616 -35.54 14.15 13.00
CA ASP A 616 -36.51 14.03 14.10
C ASP A 616 -35.84 13.68 15.45
N CYS A 617 -34.74 12.94 15.40
CA CYS A 617 -33.93 12.57 16.55
C CYS A 617 -32.84 13.59 16.92
N ASP A 618 -32.76 14.76 16.27
CA ASP A 618 -31.82 15.81 16.68
C ASP A 618 -32.27 16.44 18.03
N THR A 619 -31.31 16.75 18.90
CA THR A 619 -31.56 17.56 20.12
C THR A 619 -31.86 19.01 19.75
N ILE A 620 -32.45 19.76 20.67
CA ILE A 620 -32.77 21.18 20.43
C ILE A 620 -31.49 21.99 20.21
N SER A 621 -30.40 21.70 20.93
CA SER A 621 -29.09 22.32 20.68
C SER A 621 -28.50 21.97 19.31
N GLN A 622 -28.62 20.71 18.84
CA GLN A 622 -28.20 20.34 17.49
C GLN A 622 -29.02 21.09 16.42
N VAL A 623 -30.32 21.27 16.63
CA VAL A 623 -31.18 22.06 15.73
C VAL A 623 -30.76 23.53 15.74
N LYS A 624 -30.39 24.10 16.89
CA LYS A 624 -29.83 25.47 16.97
C LYS A 624 -28.53 25.58 16.16
N GLU A 625 -27.61 24.62 16.30
CA GLU A 625 -26.35 24.61 15.57
C GLU A 625 -26.58 24.54 14.05
N LYS A 626 -27.37 23.58 13.57
CA LYS A 626 -27.72 23.45 12.14
C LYS A 626 -28.42 24.70 11.59
N SER A 627 -29.26 25.34 12.41
CA SER A 627 -29.93 26.59 12.04
C SER A 627 -28.96 27.75 11.93
N LEU A 628 -28.03 27.89 12.88
CA LEU A 628 -26.99 28.92 12.85
C LEU A 628 -26.04 28.74 11.67
N ASP A 629 -25.68 27.50 11.33
CA ASP A 629 -24.85 27.21 10.16
C ASP A 629 -25.54 27.62 8.85
N ALA A 630 -26.85 27.37 8.71
CA ALA A 630 -27.61 27.76 7.53
C ALA A 630 -27.86 29.28 7.44
N ILE A 631 -28.09 29.96 8.56
CA ILE A 631 -28.33 31.42 8.59
C ILE A 631 -27.03 32.20 8.40
N TYR A 632 -25.96 31.76 9.03
CA TYR A 632 -24.67 32.46 9.09
C TYR A 632 -23.59 31.77 8.26
N GLN A 633 -23.95 31.11 7.16
CA GLN A 633 -23.04 30.36 6.29
C GLN A 633 -21.81 31.19 5.86
N ALA A 634 -22.03 32.47 5.52
CA ALA A 634 -20.99 33.41 5.10
C ALA A 634 -20.25 34.11 6.25
N THR A 635 -20.67 33.93 7.50
CA THR A 635 -20.11 34.64 8.66
C THR A 635 -19.13 33.75 9.41
N PRO A 636 -17.91 34.23 9.74
CA PRO A 636 -16.93 33.51 10.57
C PRO A 636 -17.51 33.09 11.92
N PHE A 637 -17.10 31.92 12.44
CA PHE A 637 -17.70 31.36 13.66
C PHE A 637 -17.60 32.28 14.87
N SER A 638 -16.46 32.96 15.07
CA SER A 638 -16.26 33.86 16.22
C SER A 638 -17.21 35.07 16.29
N LYS A 639 -17.87 35.42 15.17
CA LYS A 639 -18.83 36.54 15.09
C LYS A 639 -20.29 36.08 15.23
N ARG A 640 -20.54 34.78 15.33
CA ARG A 640 -21.90 34.22 15.45
C ARG A 640 -22.39 34.27 16.91
N PRO A 641 -23.70 34.38 17.15
CA PRO A 641 -24.26 34.21 18.49
C PRO A 641 -23.94 32.83 19.07
N ARG A 642 -23.77 32.73 20.39
CA ARG A 642 -23.57 31.43 21.05
C ARG A 642 -24.89 30.66 21.15
N ILE A 643 -24.80 29.33 21.11
CA ILE A 643 -25.97 28.43 21.21
C ILE A 643 -26.71 28.65 22.53
N ASP A 644 -25.97 28.88 23.62
CA ASP A 644 -26.52 29.07 24.97
C ASP A 644 -27.34 30.36 25.10
N ASP A 645 -27.06 31.37 24.29
CA ASP A 645 -27.72 32.68 24.32
C ASP A 645 -29.04 32.70 23.53
N LEU A 646 -29.38 31.59 22.85
CA LEU A 646 -30.53 31.49 21.96
C LEU A 646 -31.55 30.46 22.44
N ASN A 647 -32.82 30.74 22.17
CA ASN A 647 -33.95 29.83 22.30
C ASN A 647 -34.59 29.56 20.93
N ILE A 648 -35.20 28.38 20.77
CA ILE A 648 -36.04 28.05 19.61
C ILE A 648 -37.50 28.19 20.01
N GLU A 649 -38.22 29.09 19.33
CA GLU A 649 -39.68 29.21 19.40
C GLU A 649 -40.31 28.46 18.23
N TRP A 650 -41.09 27.41 18.51
CA TRP A 650 -41.92 26.73 17.53
C TRP A 650 -43.32 27.36 17.48
N ARG A 651 -43.75 27.75 16.27
CA ARG A 651 -45.12 28.22 16.01
C ARG A 651 -45.97 27.08 15.49
N THR A 652 -46.96 26.67 16.27
CA THR A 652 -47.89 25.59 15.89
C THR A 652 -48.90 26.07 14.84
N SER A 653 -49.58 25.14 14.17
CA SER A 653 -50.64 25.45 13.20
C SER A 653 -51.83 26.21 13.80
N LYS A 654 -51.99 26.15 15.13
CA LYS A 654 -53.01 26.87 15.90
C LYS A 654 -52.60 28.32 16.27
N GLY A 655 -51.35 28.70 16.00
CA GLY A 655 -50.81 30.03 16.33
C GLY A 655 -50.12 30.13 17.70
N ASP A 656 -50.06 29.03 18.46
CA ASP A 656 -49.39 28.99 19.76
C ASP A 656 -47.87 29.01 19.60
N ARG A 657 -47.20 29.66 20.55
CA ARG A 657 -45.73 29.78 20.61
C ARG A 657 -45.19 28.89 21.73
N ILE A 658 -44.40 27.90 21.38
CA ILE A 658 -43.79 26.96 22.33
C ILE A 658 -42.28 27.13 22.29
N ILE A 659 -41.64 27.33 23.44
CA ILE A 659 -40.18 27.37 23.54
C ILE A 659 -39.67 25.94 23.73
N LEU A 660 -38.78 25.50 22.84
CA LEU A 660 -38.16 24.19 22.90
C LEU A 660 -36.83 24.29 23.65
N ASN A 661 -36.56 23.36 24.56
CA ASN A 661 -35.31 23.27 25.32
C ASN A 661 -34.84 21.82 25.38
N ASP A 662 -33.53 21.60 25.54
CA ASP A 662 -32.95 20.25 25.68
C ASP A 662 -33.47 19.53 26.92
N PHE A 663 -33.80 20.29 27.97
CA PHE A 663 -34.44 19.81 29.17
C PHE A 663 -35.56 20.75 29.60
N ASP A 664 -36.74 20.21 29.89
CA ASP A 664 -37.88 20.94 30.41
C ASP A 664 -38.72 20.08 31.36
N THR A 665 -39.88 20.58 31.77
CA THR A 665 -40.81 19.86 32.66
C THR A 665 -41.43 18.61 32.02
N THR A 666 -41.33 18.46 30.70
CA THR A 666 -41.88 17.32 29.95
C THR A 666 -40.83 16.25 29.66
N THR A 667 -39.58 16.45 30.08
CA THR A 667 -38.50 15.52 29.82
C THR A 667 -38.75 14.14 30.43
N ASN A 668 -38.54 13.09 29.63
CA ASN A 668 -38.66 11.71 30.07
C ASN A 668 -37.53 11.32 31.04
N VAL A 669 -37.90 10.95 32.26
CA VAL A 669 -37.00 10.43 33.30
C VAL A 669 -37.35 8.97 33.55
N GLU A 670 -36.40 8.07 33.29
CA GLU A 670 -36.51 6.62 33.52
C GLU A 670 -35.51 6.21 34.62
N GLU A 671 -35.99 5.84 35.81
CA GLU A 671 -35.15 5.50 36.98
C GLU A 671 -34.08 6.59 37.26
N ASP A 672 -32.80 6.25 37.03
CA ASP A 672 -31.64 7.12 37.20
C ASP A 672 -31.24 7.85 35.91
N TRP A 673 -32.03 7.79 34.84
CA TRP A 673 -31.65 8.32 33.52
C TRP A 673 -32.62 9.39 33.01
N LYS A 674 -32.08 10.52 32.58
CA LYS A 674 -32.83 11.61 31.93
C LYS A 674 -32.52 11.66 30.43
N ARG A 675 -33.55 11.59 29.59
CA ARG A 675 -33.36 11.65 28.12
C ARG A 675 -33.35 13.10 27.63
N VAL A 676 -32.39 13.48 26.81
CA VAL A 676 -32.40 14.81 26.17
C VAL A 676 -33.59 14.94 25.21
N ASN A 677 -34.31 16.06 25.27
CA ASN A 677 -35.47 16.31 24.42
C ASN A 677 -35.06 16.49 22.95
N THR A 678 -35.81 15.87 22.04
CA THR A 678 -35.60 15.91 20.59
C THR A 678 -36.79 16.54 19.87
N LEU A 679 -36.69 16.78 18.56
CA LEU A 679 -37.84 17.21 17.75
C LEU A 679 -39.00 16.20 17.79
N SER A 680 -38.69 14.90 17.84
CA SER A 680 -39.68 13.83 17.98
C SER A 680 -40.38 13.87 19.34
N HIS A 681 -39.70 14.27 20.42
CA HIS A 681 -40.30 14.43 21.76
C HIS A 681 -41.44 15.44 21.74
N TYR A 682 -41.25 16.56 21.03
CA TYR A 682 -42.27 17.61 20.86
C TYR A 682 -43.25 17.34 19.72
N ASN A 683 -43.13 16.22 18.99
CA ASN A 683 -43.91 15.90 17.79
C ASN A 683 -43.92 17.02 16.74
N VAL A 684 -42.76 17.63 16.49
CA VAL A 684 -42.63 18.70 15.49
C VAL A 684 -42.85 18.12 14.08
N PRO A 685 -43.77 18.67 13.26
CA PRO A 685 -44.07 18.15 11.93
C PRO A 685 -43.06 18.62 10.87
N TYR A 686 -43.02 17.91 9.73
CA TYR A 686 -42.28 18.35 8.55
C TYR A 686 -42.75 19.74 8.09
N GLY A 687 -41.80 20.65 7.80
CA GLY A 687 -42.12 22.03 7.43
C GLY A 687 -42.55 22.92 8.59
N ALA A 688 -42.25 22.54 9.84
CA ALA A 688 -42.51 23.37 11.00
C ALA A 688 -41.79 24.73 10.92
N ARG A 689 -42.40 25.75 11.55
CA ARG A 689 -41.88 27.12 11.58
C ARG A 689 -41.19 27.38 12.92
N LEU A 690 -39.88 27.51 12.88
CA LEU A 690 -39.02 27.76 14.03
C LEU A 690 -38.47 29.19 13.99
N THR A 691 -38.37 29.84 15.13
CA THR A 691 -37.78 31.19 15.26
C THR A 691 -36.68 31.17 16.30
N LEU A 692 -35.49 31.63 15.94
CA LEU A 692 -34.40 31.84 16.88
C LEU A 692 -34.58 33.19 17.58
N VAL A 693 -34.67 33.16 18.91
CA VAL A 693 -34.86 34.34 19.75
C VAL A 693 -33.74 34.42 20.81
N PRO A 694 -33.14 35.60 21.07
CA PRO A 694 -32.22 35.77 22.19
C PRO A 694 -32.91 35.46 23.52
N LYS A 695 -32.21 34.76 24.42
CA LYS A 695 -32.61 34.69 25.83
C LYS A 695 -32.46 36.09 26.43
N ALA A 696 -33.58 36.76 26.74
CA ALA A 696 -33.51 37.99 27.51
C ALA A 696 -32.88 37.67 28.87
N THR A 697 -31.82 38.38 29.25
CA THR A 697 -31.21 38.32 30.58
C THR A 697 -32.28 38.56 31.64
N THR A 698 -32.70 37.51 32.35
CA THR A 698 -33.46 37.64 33.59
C THR A 698 -32.57 38.30 34.64
N THR A 699 -32.94 39.50 35.04
CA THR A 699 -32.49 40.18 36.27
C THR A 699 -32.97 39.42 37.51
N CYS A 700 -32.15 39.49 38.58
CA CYS A 700 -32.33 39.02 39.97
C CYS A 700 -32.09 37.50 40.18
N GLU A 701 -31.23 37.03 41.08
CA GLU A 701 -30.81 37.53 42.40
C GLU A 701 -29.30 37.36 42.66
N ASP A 702 -28.70 38.35 43.32
CA ASP A 702 -27.34 38.33 43.84
C ASP A 702 -27.20 37.31 44.99
N THR A 703 -26.33 36.32 44.82
CA THR A 703 -25.51 35.80 45.92
C THR A 703 -24.04 35.80 45.48
N PRO A 704 -23.12 36.43 46.24
CA PRO A 704 -21.74 36.58 45.80
C PRO A 704 -20.91 35.40 46.29
N ILE A 705 -20.53 34.46 45.40
CA ILE A 705 -19.47 33.49 45.67
C ILE A 705 -18.60 33.29 44.42
N GLU A 706 -17.41 33.88 44.51
CA GLU A 706 -16.11 33.55 43.89
C GLU A 706 -16.03 33.04 42.43
N ASN A 707 -15.27 33.82 41.66
CA ASN A 707 -14.68 33.52 40.37
C ASN A 707 -14.14 32.07 40.26
N ASN A 708 -14.75 31.26 39.39
CA ASN A 708 -14.06 30.16 38.71
C ASN A 708 -14.35 30.23 37.21
N THR A 709 -13.36 30.75 36.48
CA THR A 709 -13.35 30.84 35.02
C THR A 709 -12.68 29.61 34.43
N ASP A 710 -13.39 28.49 34.38
CA ASP A 710 -13.00 27.33 33.57
C ASP A 710 -14.11 26.96 32.59
N GLY A 711 -13.92 27.37 31.35
CA GLY A 711 -14.59 26.75 30.20
C GLY A 711 -13.94 25.40 29.94
N ASN A 712 -14.31 24.42 30.77
CA ASN A 712 -14.16 23.02 30.44
C ASN A 712 -15.34 22.62 29.54
N THR A 713 -15.04 22.10 28.36
CA THR A 713 -15.78 20.94 27.80
C THR A 713 -16.25 20.08 28.95
N LEU A 714 -17.55 19.76 29.01
CA LEU A 714 -18.20 18.86 29.98
C LEU A 714 -17.26 17.72 30.42
N SER A 715 -16.41 18.03 31.39
CA SER A 715 -15.66 17.11 32.21
C SER A 715 -16.51 17.03 33.44
N LEU A 716 -17.30 15.97 33.54
CA LEU A 716 -17.79 15.49 34.82
C LEU A 716 -16.54 15.21 35.66
N ASN A 717 -16.08 16.23 36.38
CA ASN A 717 -15.26 16.04 37.55
C ASN A 717 -16.13 15.24 38.50
N ILE A 718 -15.72 13.99 38.73
CA ILE A 718 -16.21 13.14 39.80
C ILE A 718 -15.81 13.85 41.10
N ALA A 719 -16.65 14.77 41.53
CA ALA A 719 -16.79 15.18 42.90
C ALA A 719 -18.13 14.59 43.35
N ASP A 720 -18.07 13.75 44.37
CA ASP A 720 -19.18 12.98 44.94
C ASP A 720 -20.50 13.77 44.98
N SER A 721 -21.45 13.38 44.13
CA SER A 721 -22.86 13.70 44.30
C SER A 721 -23.72 12.52 43.84
N ASP A 722 -23.98 11.60 44.77
CA ASP A 722 -24.80 10.38 44.61
C ASP A 722 -26.31 10.67 44.42
N SER A 723 -26.71 11.71 43.68
CA SER A 723 -28.16 12.03 43.54
C SER A 723 -28.64 12.77 42.28
N LEU A 724 -27.82 12.91 41.23
CA LEU A 724 -28.28 13.48 39.95
C LEU A 724 -28.48 12.35 38.90
N PRO A 725 -29.65 12.26 38.24
CA PRO A 725 -29.88 11.26 37.20
C PRO A 725 -28.95 11.50 36.00
N LYS A 726 -28.35 10.42 35.49
CA LYS A 726 -27.43 10.38 34.35
C LYS A 726 -28.16 10.78 33.06
N GLU A 727 -27.56 11.63 32.25
CA GLU A 727 -28.16 12.10 30.99
C GLU A 727 -27.83 11.17 29.82
N TRP A 728 -28.78 10.95 28.90
CA TRP A 728 -28.56 10.19 27.67
C TRP A 728 -29.37 10.75 26.50
N HIS A 729 -28.91 10.51 25.27
CA HIS A 729 -29.63 10.95 24.06
C HIS A 729 -30.14 9.75 23.24
N LEU A 730 -29.25 9.04 22.56
CA LEU A 730 -29.56 7.92 21.67
C LEU A 730 -29.02 6.60 22.23
N VAL A 731 -27.88 6.62 22.93
CA VAL A 731 -27.21 5.43 23.48
C VAL A 731 -27.08 5.55 25.00
N LYS A 732 -27.63 4.58 25.74
CA LYS A 732 -27.37 4.41 27.19
C LYS A 732 -26.10 3.59 27.39
N ARG A 733 -25.07 4.15 28.03
CA ARG A 733 -23.90 3.37 28.47
C ARG A 733 -24.22 2.75 29.84
N SER A 734 -24.41 1.44 29.89
CA SER A 734 -24.61 0.69 31.15
C SER A 734 -23.30 0.64 31.96
N ASP A 735 -23.38 0.70 33.30
CA ASP A 735 -22.28 0.85 34.29
C ASP A 735 -21.21 -0.28 34.37
N HIS A 736 -20.99 -1.08 33.32
CA HIS A 736 -20.04 -2.19 33.36
C HIS A 736 -18.67 -1.97 32.69
N GLU A 737 -18.33 -0.75 32.29
CA GLU A 737 -17.00 -0.43 31.76
C GLU A 737 -16.44 0.88 32.35
N ASP A 738 -16.23 0.90 33.67
CA ASP A 738 -15.41 1.93 34.33
C ASP A 738 -13.93 1.48 34.43
N PRO A 739 -12.96 2.18 33.83
CA PRO A 739 -11.55 1.77 33.83
C PRO A 739 -10.80 1.94 35.15
N GLN A 740 -11.43 2.40 36.25
CA GLN A 740 -10.68 2.87 37.44
C GLN A 740 -10.78 2.06 38.74
N LYS A 741 -11.48 0.91 38.81
CA LYS A 741 -11.43 0.06 40.04
C LYS A 741 -10.70 -1.26 39.81
N GLY A 742 -9.42 -1.27 40.16
CA GLY A 742 -8.59 -2.47 40.23
C GLY A 742 -9.06 -3.43 41.32
N LYS A 743 -9.89 -4.43 40.97
CA LYS A 743 -9.97 -5.71 41.69
C LYS A 743 -10.10 -6.86 40.70
N LYS A 744 -9.05 -7.68 40.63
CA LYS A 744 -8.98 -8.93 39.87
C LYS A 744 -9.89 -9.97 40.52
N TYR A 745 -10.94 -10.38 39.82
CA TYR A 745 -11.48 -11.74 39.93
C TYR A 745 -11.53 -12.38 38.54
N PRO A 746 -10.96 -13.57 38.33
CA PRO A 746 -10.94 -14.19 37.01
C PRO A 746 -12.23 -14.98 36.80
N ILE A 747 -13.21 -14.39 36.13
CA ILE A 747 -14.30 -15.17 35.51
C ILE A 747 -13.76 -15.74 34.21
N LYS A 748 -13.50 -17.05 34.21
CA LYS A 748 -13.17 -17.84 33.02
C LYS A 748 -14.31 -17.73 32.01
N GLY A 749 -13.94 -17.45 30.75
CA GLY A 749 -14.80 -17.78 29.61
C GLY A 749 -15.46 -16.59 28.89
N ARG A 750 -14.68 -15.60 28.43
CA ARG A 750 -14.89 -14.89 27.14
C ARG A 750 -13.76 -13.87 26.96
N ARG A 751 -12.61 -14.32 26.43
CA ARG A 751 -11.67 -13.40 25.80
C ARG A 751 -12.37 -12.80 24.58
N ARG A 752 -12.81 -11.55 24.70
CA ARG A 752 -13.34 -10.71 23.61
C ARG A 752 -12.18 -10.36 22.65
N ASN A 753 -11.79 -11.34 21.83
CA ASN A 753 -11.28 -11.08 20.48
C ASN A 753 -12.46 -11.31 19.52
N LYS A 754 -13.50 -10.46 19.62
CA LYS A 754 -14.45 -10.37 18.50
C LYS A 754 -13.77 -9.46 17.48
N MET A 755 -13.29 -10.08 16.40
CA MET A 755 -13.09 -9.37 15.13
C MET A 755 -14.28 -8.42 14.94
N VAL A 756 -13.98 -7.18 14.55
CA VAL A 756 -14.95 -6.18 14.09
C VAL A 756 -15.89 -6.90 13.14
N SER A 757 -17.19 -6.97 13.44
CA SER A 757 -18.09 -7.72 12.57
C SER A 757 -18.04 -7.10 11.19
N GLU A 758 -17.90 -7.95 10.17
CA GLU A 758 -17.86 -7.62 8.74
C GLU A 758 -18.87 -6.52 8.35
N ALA A 759 -20.06 -6.56 8.96
CA ALA A 759 -21.12 -5.55 8.82
C ALA A 759 -20.69 -4.10 9.12
N TYR A 760 -19.86 -3.85 10.14
CA TYR A 760 -19.40 -2.50 10.49
C TYR A 760 -18.29 -2.01 9.56
N LEU A 761 -17.47 -2.92 9.02
CA LEU A 761 -16.41 -2.57 8.06
C LEU A 761 -17.02 -2.12 6.73
N THR A 762 -18.04 -2.82 6.22
CA THR A 762 -18.84 -2.37 5.07
C THR A 762 -19.47 -1.00 5.28
N GLN A 763 -19.99 -0.73 6.48
CA GLN A 763 -20.61 0.56 6.78
C GLN A 763 -19.58 1.69 6.83
N LEU A 764 -18.36 1.44 7.30
CA LEU A 764 -17.28 2.43 7.31
C LEU A 764 -16.76 2.71 5.90
N MET A 765 -16.57 1.69 5.06
CA MET A 765 -16.18 1.85 3.67
C MET A 765 -17.21 2.68 2.87
N GLY A 766 -18.50 2.45 3.09
CA GLY A 766 -19.57 3.24 2.48
C GLY A 766 -19.57 4.72 2.87
N LYS A 767 -19.03 5.05 4.04
CA LYS A 767 -18.95 6.43 4.56
C LYS A 767 -17.71 7.18 4.08
N ILE A 768 -16.62 6.45 3.87
CA ILE A 768 -15.36 6.98 3.32
C ILE A 768 -15.49 7.28 1.84
N GLY A 769 -16.18 6.43 1.07
CA GLY A 769 -16.28 6.56 -0.39
C GLY A 769 -16.61 7.98 -0.89
N PRO A 770 -17.66 8.64 -0.36
CA PRO A 770 -17.99 10.02 -0.74
C PRO A 770 -16.92 11.07 -0.37
N LEU A 771 -16.09 10.82 0.64
CA LEU A 771 -15.04 11.74 1.09
C LEU A 771 -13.70 11.51 0.36
N GLN A 772 -13.54 10.39 -0.33
CA GLN A 772 -12.27 9.94 -0.91
C GLN A 772 -11.64 10.98 -1.85
N LYS A 773 -12.43 11.59 -2.75
CA LYS A 773 -11.93 12.62 -3.66
C LYS A 773 -11.37 13.85 -2.92
N PHE A 774 -11.99 14.26 -1.82
CA PHE A 774 -11.50 15.39 -1.02
C PHE A 774 -10.18 15.04 -0.29
N PHE A 775 -9.97 13.76 0.05
CA PHE A 775 -8.67 13.28 0.54
C PHE A 775 -7.61 13.33 -0.56
N ASP A 776 -7.94 12.82 -1.75
CA ASP A 776 -7.04 12.78 -2.90
C ASP A 776 -6.63 14.20 -3.31
N ASP A 777 -7.58 15.12 -3.45
CA ASP A 777 -7.33 16.52 -3.80
C ASP A 777 -6.42 17.21 -2.76
N LEU A 778 -6.62 16.94 -1.46
CA LEU A 778 -5.78 17.47 -0.40
C LEU A 778 -4.36 16.89 -0.45
N PHE A 779 -4.23 15.56 -0.59
CA PHE A 779 -2.92 14.89 -0.59
C PHE A 779 -2.12 15.24 -1.84
N GLU A 780 -2.77 15.31 -3.00
CA GLU A 780 -2.16 15.75 -4.24
C GLU A 780 -1.66 17.19 -4.13
N THR A 781 -2.45 18.10 -3.55
CA THR A 781 -2.02 19.49 -3.35
C THR A 781 -0.85 19.59 -2.36
N VAL A 782 -0.87 18.81 -1.28
CA VAL A 782 0.20 18.79 -0.24
C VAL A 782 1.50 18.18 -0.76
N PHE A 783 1.43 17.12 -1.58
CA PHE A 783 2.57 16.39 -2.12
C PHE A 783 2.83 16.67 -3.60
N SER A 784 2.43 17.85 -4.10
CA SER A 784 2.78 18.29 -5.45
C SER A 784 3.91 19.32 -5.45
N ALA A 785 4.79 19.19 -6.44
CA ALA A 785 5.84 20.16 -6.74
C ALA A 785 5.31 21.39 -7.50
N VAL A 786 4.22 21.22 -8.27
CA VAL A 786 3.55 22.25 -9.06
C VAL A 786 2.06 21.91 -9.10
N HIS A 787 1.22 22.71 -8.44
CA HIS A 787 -0.23 22.49 -8.45
C HIS A 787 -0.94 23.81 -8.81
N ARG A 788 -1.79 23.79 -9.84
CA ARG A 788 -2.57 24.95 -10.32
C ARG A 788 -1.74 26.24 -10.52
N GLY A 789 -0.49 26.12 -10.98
CA GLY A 789 0.41 27.26 -11.17
C GLY A 789 1.11 27.77 -9.91
N CYS A 790 0.81 27.23 -8.72
CA CYS A 790 1.60 27.44 -7.51
C CYS A 790 2.92 26.65 -7.62
N ALA A 791 4.05 27.35 -7.49
CA ALA A 791 5.36 26.71 -7.35
C ALA A 791 5.59 26.22 -5.92
N LEU A 792 6.37 25.15 -5.76
CA LEU A 792 6.82 24.66 -4.45
C LEU A 792 7.46 25.80 -3.63
N PRO A 793 7.11 25.94 -2.33
CA PRO A 793 7.75 26.92 -1.47
C PRO A 793 9.26 26.69 -1.36
N LEU A 794 10.06 27.73 -1.62
CA LEU A 794 11.52 27.67 -1.57
C LEU A 794 12.06 27.18 -0.21
N ALA A 795 11.31 27.45 0.87
CA ALA A 795 11.61 26.97 2.22
C ALA A 795 11.68 25.43 2.31
N VAL A 796 10.79 24.71 1.60
CA VAL A 796 10.80 23.24 1.59
C VAL A 796 12.04 22.72 0.87
N LYS A 797 12.31 23.24 -0.34
CA LYS A 797 13.50 22.88 -1.11
C LYS A 797 14.79 23.15 -0.33
N PHE A 798 14.91 24.34 0.27
CA PHE A 798 16.08 24.72 1.06
C PHE A 798 16.33 23.78 2.24
N MET A 799 15.28 23.47 3.03
CA MET A 799 15.44 22.60 4.19
C MET A 799 15.70 21.14 3.79
N PHE A 800 15.11 20.67 2.69
CA PHE A 800 15.35 19.31 2.20
C PHE A 800 16.76 19.16 1.62
N ASP A 801 17.26 20.16 0.88
CA ASP A 801 18.65 20.21 0.43
C ASP A 801 19.62 20.23 1.62
N PHE A 802 19.29 20.98 2.68
CA PHE A 802 20.09 20.97 3.91
C PHE A 802 20.15 19.58 4.56
N LEU A 803 19.02 18.86 4.64
CA LEU A 803 19.00 17.49 5.17
C LEU A 803 19.79 16.51 4.29
N ASP A 804 19.70 16.66 2.96
CA ASP A 804 20.46 15.86 1.99
C ASP A 804 21.97 16.11 2.13
N ASP A 805 22.39 17.37 2.22
CA ASP A 805 23.80 17.76 2.39
C ASP A 805 24.35 17.27 3.77
N GLN A 806 23.53 17.31 4.83
CA GLN A 806 23.91 16.79 6.16
C GLN A 806 24.04 15.26 6.18
N ALA A 807 23.13 14.55 5.49
CA ALA A 807 23.23 13.09 5.37
C ALA A 807 24.52 12.69 4.63
N LEU A 808 24.85 13.37 3.54
CA LEU A 808 26.06 13.14 2.78
C LEU A 808 27.33 13.46 3.58
N HIS A 809 27.33 14.57 4.34
CA HIS A 809 28.46 14.94 5.20
C HIS A 809 28.79 13.89 6.28
N HIS A 810 27.76 13.20 6.79
CA HIS A 810 27.91 12.14 7.79
C HIS A 810 28.04 10.73 7.18
N GLY A 811 28.17 10.60 5.86
CA GLY A 811 28.37 9.31 5.17
C GLY A 811 27.13 8.41 5.16
N ILE A 812 25.93 8.97 5.30
CA ILE A 812 24.67 8.21 5.27
C ILE A 812 24.25 8.02 3.81
N THR A 813 24.32 6.78 3.33
CA THR A 813 23.93 6.39 1.96
C THR A 813 22.53 5.76 1.87
N ASP A 814 21.92 5.38 3.00
CA ASP A 814 20.57 4.80 3.05
C ASP A 814 19.51 5.88 2.79
N GLU A 815 18.85 5.81 1.62
CA GLU A 815 17.79 6.74 1.23
C GLU A 815 16.57 6.68 2.16
N GLU A 816 16.32 5.57 2.87
CA GLU A 816 15.21 5.47 3.81
C GLU A 816 15.40 6.36 5.04
N ILE A 817 16.65 6.58 5.46
CA ILE A 817 16.97 7.46 6.60
C ILE A 817 16.62 8.90 6.22
N VAL A 818 17.07 9.33 5.05
CA VAL A 818 16.83 10.68 4.52
C VAL A 818 15.34 10.90 4.27
N HIS A 819 14.64 9.91 3.71
CA HIS A 819 13.18 9.92 3.57
C HIS A 819 12.50 10.13 4.93
N SER A 820 12.94 9.40 5.97
CA SER A 820 12.40 9.51 7.31
C SER A 820 12.64 10.90 7.91
N TRP A 821 13.81 11.51 7.69
CA TRP A 821 14.11 12.87 8.15
C TRP A 821 13.20 13.91 7.49
N LYS A 822 13.00 13.82 6.17
CA LYS A 822 12.10 14.70 5.42
C LYS A 822 10.64 14.58 5.90
N SER A 823 10.15 13.34 6.07
CA SER A 823 8.81 13.06 6.60
C SER A 823 8.63 13.58 8.04
N ASN A 824 9.61 13.34 8.92
CA ASN A 824 9.58 13.80 10.31
C ASN A 824 9.71 15.33 10.43
N ALA A 825 10.40 16.00 9.50
CA ALA A 825 10.61 17.44 9.53
C ALA A 825 9.36 18.24 9.14
N LEU A 826 8.66 17.83 8.07
CA LEU A 826 7.58 18.61 7.47
C LEU A 826 6.21 17.92 7.56
N PRO A 827 5.90 16.83 6.82
CA PRO A 827 4.55 16.25 6.83
C PRO A 827 4.03 15.87 8.21
N LEU A 828 4.83 15.17 9.01
CA LEU A 828 4.38 14.64 10.30
C LEU A 828 4.25 15.71 11.40
N ARG A 829 4.83 16.90 11.20
CA ARG A 829 4.81 17.99 12.19
C ARG A 829 3.94 19.16 11.79
N PHE A 830 4.03 19.56 10.53
CA PHE A 830 3.29 20.69 10.00
C PHE A 830 1.94 20.25 9.44
N TRP A 831 1.94 19.36 8.44
CA TRP A 831 0.71 18.98 7.74
C TRP A 831 -0.26 18.18 8.63
N VAL A 832 0.23 17.19 9.37
CA VAL A 832 -0.60 16.45 10.36
C VAL A 832 -1.25 17.39 11.37
N ASN A 833 -0.53 18.41 11.85
CA ASN A 833 -1.05 19.35 12.84
C ASN A 833 -2.15 20.24 12.25
N LEU A 834 -2.00 20.70 11.00
CA LEU A 834 -3.02 21.52 10.33
C LEU A 834 -4.26 20.70 9.93
N ILE A 835 -4.09 19.45 9.50
CA ILE A 835 -5.20 18.56 9.15
C ILE A 835 -6.03 18.20 10.38
N THR A 836 -5.37 17.91 11.51
CA THR A 836 -6.08 17.63 12.77
C THR A 836 -6.70 18.89 13.39
N ASN A 837 -6.12 20.07 13.15
CA ASN A 837 -6.58 21.34 13.72
C ASN A 837 -6.84 22.39 12.63
N PRO A 838 -7.88 22.21 11.79
CA PRO A 838 -8.22 23.20 10.76
C PRO A 838 -8.68 24.53 11.38
N ASN A 839 -9.14 24.52 12.63
CA ASN A 839 -9.46 25.72 13.43
C ASN A 839 -8.24 26.61 13.75
N PHE A 840 -7.01 26.16 13.46
CA PHE A 840 -5.83 27.02 13.48
C PHE A 840 -5.74 27.90 12.22
N VAL A 841 -6.28 27.41 11.09
CA VAL A 841 -6.21 28.05 9.78
C VAL A 841 -7.49 28.84 9.48
N PHE A 842 -8.64 28.33 9.90
CA PHE A 842 -9.97 28.92 9.64
C PHE A 842 -10.70 29.26 10.93
N ASP A 843 -11.55 30.28 10.89
CA ASP A 843 -12.45 30.66 11.98
C ASP A 843 -13.69 29.76 11.99
N ILE A 844 -13.49 28.52 12.43
CA ILE A 844 -14.49 27.45 12.43
C ILE A 844 -14.60 26.80 13.81
N TYR A 845 -15.77 26.24 14.09
CA TYR A 845 -15.98 25.35 15.23
C TYR A 845 -15.65 23.91 14.85
N LYS A 846 -14.75 23.28 15.61
CA LYS A 846 -14.40 21.87 15.48
C LYS A 846 -15.03 21.10 16.64
N SER A 847 -16.01 20.24 16.33
CA SER A 847 -16.58 19.31 17.30
C SER A 847 -15.65 18.10 17.56
N ASN A 848 -15.84 17.42 18.69
CA ASN A 848 -15.04 16.25 19.07
C ASN A 848 -15.13 15.09 18.05
N ILE A 849 -16.28 14.97 17.39
CA ILE A 849 -16.49 13.93 16.38
C ILE A 849 -15.75 14.23 15.09
N ILE A 850 -15.71 15.50 14.66
CA ILE A 850 -14.91 15.93 13.50
C ILE A 850 -13.42 15.76 13.82
N ASP A 851 -12.98 16.10 15.04
CA ASP A 851 -11.59 15.86 15.48
C ASP A 851 -11.20 14.39 15.37
N SER A 852 -12.09 13.49 15.78
CA SER A 852 -11.90 12.03 15.66
C SER A 852 -11.82 11.58 14.19
N CYS A 853 -12.62 12.17 13.30
CA CYS A 853 -12.60 11.87 11.87
C CYS A 853 -11.34 12.40 11.18
N LEU A 854 -10.94 13.65 11.44
CA LEU A 854 -9.72 14.25 10.92
C LEU A 854 -8.46 13.55 11.42
N SER A 855 -8.50 13.00 12.63
CA SER A 855 -7.41 12.15 13.17
C SER A 855 -7.20 10.88 12.34
N VAL A 856 -8.26 10.32 11.75
CA VAL A 856 -8.15 9.18 10.82
C VAL A 856 -7.41 9.60 9.55
N VAL A 857 -7.74 10.76 8.97
CA VAL A 857 -7.06 11.30 7.77
C VAL A 857 -5.59 11.58 8.05
N ALA A 858 -5.31 12.21 9.19
CA ALA A 858 -3.95 12.48 9.62
C ALA A 858 -3.15 11.17 9.79
N GLN A 859 -3.77 10.12 10.35
CA GLN A 859 -3.16 8.79 10.46
C GLN A 859 -2.83 8.20 9.08
N THR A 860 -3.73 8.32 8.10
CA THR A 860 -3.48 7.88 6.71
C THR A 860 -2.31 8.64 6.09
N LEU A 861 -2.19 9.96 6.30
CA LEU A 861 -1.03 10.74 5.84
C LEU A 861 0.28 10.29 6.51
N MET A 862 0.23 10.01 7.82
CA MET A 862 1.40 9.51 8.55
C MET A 862 1.88 8.16 8.01
N GLU A 863 0.96 7.27 7.65
CA GLU A 863 1.26 5.96 7.08
C GLU A 863 1.79 6.05 5.65
N SER A 864 1.25 7.00 4.87
CA SER A 864 1.72 7.31 3.51
C SER A 864 3.16 7.83 3.49
N CYS A 865 3.59 8.51 4.56
CA CYS A 865 4.96 8.99 4.71
C CYS A 865 5.98 7.91 5.13
N SER A 866 5.53 6.70 5.50
CA SER A 866 6.39 5.64 6.06
C SER A 866 6.87 4.64 5.01
N LYS A 867 8.16 4.28 5.05
CA LYS A 867 8.75 3.19 4.24
C LYS A 867 8.52 1.79 4.82
N SER A 868 8.03 1.66 6.06
CA SER A 868 7.80 0.35 6.68
C SER A 868 6.67 -0.43 6.02
N GLU A 869 6.83 -1.76 5.91
CA GLU A 869 5.76 -2.65 5.46
C GLU A 869 4.49 -2.50 6.30
N HIS A 870 3.35 -2.40 5.60
CA HIS A 870 2.04 -2.19 6.21
C HIS A 870 1.67 -3.41 7.07
N ARG A 871 1.61 -3.28 8.40
CA ARG A 871 1.02 -4.30 9.30
C ARG A 871 -0.44 -3.92 9.58
N LEU A 872 -1.37 -4.78 9.16
CA LEU A 872 -2.82 -4.65 9.33
C LEU A 872 -3.20 -4.89 10.80
N GLU A 873 -2.97 -3.91 11.66
CA GLU A 873 -3.16 -4.02 13.11
C GLU A 873 -4.33 -3.18 13.66
N THR A 874 -4.79 -2.15 12.94
CA THR A 874 -5.91 -1.30 13.37
C THR A 874 -6.98 -1.21 12.28
N THR A 875 -8.23 -0.97 12.67
CA THR A 875 -9.36 -0.78 11.74
C THR A 875 -9.17 0.39 10.79
N SER A 876 -8.60 1.50 11.27
CA SER A 876 -8.16 2.62 10.43
C SER A 876 -7.19 2.19 9.33
N LYS A 877 -6.29 1.25 9.63
CA LYS A 877 -5.33 0.68 8.68
C LYS A 877 -5.98 -0.23 7.64
N LEU A 878 -7.08 -0.91 8.00
CA LEU A 878 -7.84 -1.74 7.05
C LEU A 878 -8.63 -0.91 6.03
N LEU A 879 -9.10 0.27 6.42
CA LEU A 879 -9.97 1.09 5.57
C LEU A 879 -9.23 1.69 4.36
N TYR A 880 -7.94 2.01 4.51
CA TYR A 880 -7.13 2.65 3.46
C TYR A 880 -6.02 1.74 2.89
N THR A 881 -6.13 0.42 3.11
CA THR A 881 -5.07 -0.53 2.68
C THR A 881 -4.80 -0.48 1.17
N LYS A 882 -5.81 -0.11 0.36
CA LYS A 882 -5.68 0.01 -1.11
C LYS A 882 -5.04 1.32 -1.56
N ASP A 883 -5.30 2.42 -0.86
CA ASP A 883 -4.88 3.77 -1.29
C ASP A 883 -3.49 4.14 -0.76
N ILE A 884 -3.11 3.61 0.41
CA ILE A 884 -1.80 3.87 1.02
C ILE A 884 -0.62 3.60 0.07
N PRO A 885 -0.57 2.50 -0.71
CA PRO A 885 0.49 2.31 -1.71
C PRO A 885 0.57 3.44 -2.74
N ALA A 886 -0.58 3.90 -3.27
CA ALA A 886 -0.60 5.00 -4.24
C ALA A 886 -0.13 6.32 -3.61
N TYR A 887 -0.51 6.60 -2.36
CA TYR A 887 -0.02 7.77 -1.62
C TYR A 887 1.47 7.66 -1.28
N LYS A 888 1.99 6.46 -0.97
CA LYS A 888 3.44 6.26 -0.79
C LYS A 888 4.20 6.59 -2.06
N ASP A 889 3.73 6.10 -3.21
CA ASP A 889 4.32 6.43 -4.52
C ASP A 889 4.29 7.93 -4.80
N MET A 890 3.21 8.63 -4.41
CA MET A 890 3.09 10.09 -4.52
C MET A 890 4.14 10.81 -3.66
N VAL A 891 4.32 10.40 -2.39
CA VAL A 891 5.34 10.98 -1.48
C VAL A 891 6.76 10.73 -2.01
N GLU A 892 7.02 9.55 -2.54
CA GLU A 892 8.34 9.21 -3.12
C GLU A 892 8.65 10.06 -4.36
N LYS A 893 7.67 10.22 -5.27
CA LYS A 893 7.79 11.12 -6.42
C LYS A 893 7.99 12.57 -5.99
N TYR A 894 7.27 13.03 -4.96
CA TYR A 894 7.42 14.37 -4.41
C TYR A 894 8.86 14.64 -3.93
N TYR A 895 9.43 13.74 -3.12
CA TYR A 895 10.81 13.89 -2.65
C TYR A 895 11.84 13.78 -3.76
N SER A 896 11.62 12.91 -4.76
CA SER A 896 12.47 12.79 -5.94
C SER A 896 12.46 14.07 -6.79
N HIS A 897 11.28 14.62 -7.08
CA HIS A 897 11.15 15.89 -7.81
C HIS A 897 11.83 17.05 -7.08
N ILE A 898 11.67 17.17 -5.76
CA ILE A 898 12.37 18.21 -4.98
C ILE A 898 13.88 18.05 -5.08
N LYS A 899 14.41 16.82 -5.01
CA LYS A 899 15.85 16.57 -5.13
C LYS A 899 16.40 17.00 -6.50
N GLN A 900 15.61 16.84 -7.57
CA GLN A 900 15.97 17.23 -8.94
C GLN A 900 15.88 18.74 -9.20
N MET A 901 15.14 19.51 -8.39
CA MET A 901 15.07 20.96 -8.54
C MET A 901 16.45 21.64 -8.33
N PRO A 902 16.71 22.79 -8.99
CA PRO A 902 17.94 23.54 -8.79
C PRO A 902 18.10 23.97 -7.33
N LYS A 903 19.34 23.97 -6.83
CA LYS A 903 19.66 24.42 -5.46
C LYS A 903 19.26 25.89 -5.29
N VAL A 904 18.64 26.21 -4.16
CA VAL A 904 18.19 27.58 -3.84
C VAL A 904 19.40 28.44 -3.49
N SER A 905 19.55 29.57 -4.18
CA SER A 905 20.61 30.53 -3.86
C SER A 905 20.31 31.32 -2.57
N HIS A 906 21.35 31.74 -1.84
CA HIS A 906 21.20 32.58 -0.65
C HIS A 906 20.47 33.90 -0.96
N GLY A 907 20.68 34.47 -2.16
CA GLY A 907 19.96 35.67 -2.62
C GLY A 907 18.45 35.45 -2.74
N GLN A 908 18.00 34.32 -3.30
CA GLN A 908 16.57 34.00 -3.40
C GLN A 908 15.92 33.77 -2.03
N LEU A 909 16.65 33.15 -1.11
CA LEU A 909 16.19 32.97 0.27
C LEU A 909 16.01 34.32 0.98
N ASN A 910 16.94 35.25 0.78
CA ASN A 910 16.88 36.59 1.36
C ASN A 910 15.74 37.42 0.78
N VAL A 911 15.47 37.30 -0.53
CA VAL A 911 14.28 37.91 -1.16
C VAL A 911 12.98 37.34 -0.57
N MET A 912 12.90 36.03 -0.36
CA MET A 912 11.74 35.39 0.29
C MET A 912 11.56 35.91 1.73
N HIS A 913 12.65 36.00 2.50
CA HIS A 913 12.63 36.53 3.86
C HIS A 913 12.21 38.00 3.91
N ALA A 914 12.73 38.83 3.00
CA ALA A 914 12.41 40.26 2.91
C ALA A 914 10.94 40.50 2.53
N LYS A 915 10.41 39.74 1.56
CA LYS A 915 9.00 39.82 1.13
C LYS A 915 8.05 39.51 2.30
N LYS A 916 8.41 38.53 3.13
CA LYS A 916 7.64 38.16 4.32
C LYS A 916 7.76 39.15 5.46
N PHE A 917 8.96 39.72 5.66
CA PHE A 917 9.19 40.80 6.62
C PHE A 917 8.29 42.01 6.33
N GLN A 918 8.15 42.40 5.06
CA GLN A 918 7.26 43.50 4.65
C GLN A 918 5.77 43.22 4.90
N LEU A 919 5.30 41.97 4.70
CA LEU A 919 3.89 41.60 4.89
C LEU A 919 3.42 41.55 6.35
N HIS A 920 4.35 41.35 7.30
CA HIS A 920 4.01 41.02 8.70
C HIS A 920 4.70 41.90 9.75
N ASN A 921 5.28 43.04 9.34
CA ASN A 921 6.11 43.92 10.17
C ASN A 921 5.36 44.62 11.35
N SER A 922 4.05 44.41 11.52
CA SER A 922 3.20 45.20 12.43
C SER A 922 2.63 44.44 13.64
N VAL A 923 3.16 43.27 14.02
CA VAL A 923 2.22 42.22 14.45
C VAL A 923 2.22 41.76 15.92
N LEU A 924 3.30 41.77 16.70
CA LEU A 924 3.28 41.34 18.11
C LEU A 924 4.12 42.29 18.99
N LYS A 925 3.60 42.69 20.16
CA LYS A 925 4.36 43.51 21.15
C LYS A 925 5.59 42.71 21.61
N THR A 926 6.78 43.06 21.09
CA THR A 926 8.02 42.30 21.29
C THR A 926 8.48 42.33 22.75
N ASP A 927 8.16 43.39 23.50
CA ASP A 927 8.67 43.63 24.85
C ASP A 927 8.22 42.58 25.86
N LEU A 928 6.97 42.12 25.78
CA LEU A 928 6.46 41.07 26.66
C LEU A 928 7.09 39.70 26.34
N ILE A 929 7.40 39.45 25.08
CA ILE A 929 8.04 38.21 24.61
C ILE A 929 9.49 38.17 25.10
N PHE A 930 10.21 39.29 25.00
CA PHE A 930 11.55 39.44 25.56
C PHE A 930 11.54 39.22 27.08
N PHE A 931 10.55 39.77 27.79
CA PHE A 931 10.42 39.58 29.22
C PHE A 931 10.17 38.11 29.61
N GLU A 932 9.27 37.41 28.93
CA GLU A 932 9.05 35.98 29.17
C GLU A 932 10.31 35.15 28.88
N LEU A 933 11.10 35.51 27.87
CA LEU A 933 12.38 34.86 27.60
C LEU A 933 13.46 35.20 28.65
N TYR A 934 13.45 36.44 29.15
CA TYR A 934 14.34 36.90 30.21
C TYR A 934 14.11 36.14 31.52
N LYS A 935 12.87 35.76 31.86
CA LYS A 935 12.60 34.90 33.04
C LYS A 935 13.42 33.62 33.03
N TYR A 936 13.60 33.01 31.85
CA TYR A 936 14.46 31.84 31.70
C TYR A 936 15.95 32.20 31.82
N ALA A 937 16.38 33.32 31.25
CA ALA A 937 17.76 33.81 31.40
C ALA A 937 18.12 34.09 32.87
N PHE A 938 17.22 34.73 33.61
CA PHE A 938 17.38 35.00 35.05
C PHE A 938 17.42 33.70 35.87
N LYS A 939 16.53 32.74 35.57
CA LYS A 939 16.45 31.46 36.28
C LYS A 939 17.72 30.61 36.15
N TYR A 940 18.40 30.67 35.02
CA TYR A 940 19.61 29.87 34.73
C TYR A 940 20.87 30.75 34.59
N ASN A 941 20.85 31.94 35.21
CA ASN A 941 21.88 32.97 35.06
C ASN A 941 23.29 32.42 35.33
N ASP A 942 23.50 31.78 36.47
CA ASP A 942 24.81 31.27 36.88
C ASP A 942 25.38 30.27 35.87
N GLN A 943 24.55 29.35 35.38
CA GLN A 943 24.98 28.35 34.39
C GLN A 943 25.28 28.99 33.03
N ILE A 944 24.49 29.98 32.61
CA ILE A 944 24.70 30.70 31.35
C ILE A 944 26.02 31.45 31.40
N ILE A 945 26.31 32.16 32.48
CA ILE A 945 27.58 32.88 32.66
C ILE A 945 28.76 31.90 32.67
N GLU A 946 28.66 30.78 33.41
CA GLU A 946 29.72 29.78 33.49
C GLU A 946 30.05 29.16 32.11
N ASP A 947 29.02 28.83 31.32
CA ASP A 947 29.22 28.28 29.97
C ASP A 947 29.74 29.33 28.97
N LEU A 948 29.36 30.59 29.14
CA LEU A 948 29.93 31.71 28.35
C LEU A 948 31.41 31.92 28.69
N ASP A 949 31.79 31.83 29.97
CA ASP A 949 33.19 31.93 30.41
C ASP A 949 34.03 30.73 29.94
N LYS A 950 33.44 29.55 29.72
CA LYS A 950 34.15 28.37 29.16
C LYS A 950 34.37 28.44 27.65
N ASN A 951 33.52 29.16 26.91
CA ASN A 951 33.57 29.16 25.45
C ASN A 951 34.57 30.19 24.90
N SER A 952 35.59 29.72 24.17
CA SER A 952 36.67 30.57 23.63
C SER A 952 36.19 31.66 22.65
N LEU A 953 35.08 31.45 21.94
CA LEU A 953 34.48 32.47 21.07
C LEU A 953 33.75 33.54 21.88
N SER A 954 33.09 33.16 22.97
CA SER A 954 32.39 34.08 23.88
C SER A 954 33.34 34.97 24.66
N GLN A 955 34.49 34.41 25.09
CA GLN A 955 35.55 35.15 25.76
C GLN A 955 36.13 36.26 24.85
N LYS A 956 36.35 35.96 23.55
CA LYS A 956 36.84 36.95 22.58
C LYS A 956 35.91 38.14 22.37
N GLU A 957 34.61 37.96 22.57
CA GLU A 957 33.58 38.99 22.37
C GLU A 957 33.15 39.69 23.67
N GLY A 958 33.69 39.28 24.83
CA GLY A 958 33.35 39.81 26.15
C GLY A 958 31.89 39.56 26.54
N LEU A 959 31.29 38.46 26.09
CA LEU A 959 29.84 38.22 26.25
C LEU A 959 29.41 37.94 27.69
N ALA A 960 30.27 37.32 28.50
CA ALA A 960 29.96 37.01 29.88
C ALA A 960 29.81 38.27 30.74
N GLU A 961 30.64 39.29 30.51
CA GLU A 961 30.57 40.59 31.20
C GLU A 961 29.30 41.35 30.80
N LYS A 962 29.03 41.45 29.48
CA LYS A 962 27.81 42.07 28.95
C LYS A 962 26.52 41.38 29.44
N ALA A 963 26.53 40.06 29.55
CA ALA A 963 25.41 39.30 30.09
C ALA A 963 25.21 39.59 31.59
N ARG A 964 26.30 39.65 32.37
CA ARG A 964 26.27 39.96 33.81
C ARG A 964 25.73 41.38 34.07
N GLU A 965 26.15 42.36 33.28
CA GLU A 965 25.63 43.74 33.33
C GLU A 965 24.12 43.77 32.99
N CYS A 966 23.71 43.11 31.91
CA CYS A 966 22.31 43.08 31.48
C CYS A 966 21.40 42.40 32.52
N PHE A 967 21.82 41.25 33.06
CA PHE A 967 21.05 40.51 34.07
C PHE A 967 21.03 41.23 35.42
N GLY A 968 22.14 41.88 35.80
CA GLY A 968 22.21 42.71 37.01
C GLY A 968 21.31 43.95 36.94
N ALA A 969 21.25 44.62 35.78
CA ALA A 969 20.38 45.77 35.56
C ALA A 969 18.89 45.40 35.66
N LEU A 970 18.49 44.27 35.07
CA LEU A 970 17.11 43.78 35.07
C LEU A 970 16.67 43.15 36.42
N ALA A 971 17.62 42.68 37.25
CA ALA A 971 17.35 42.15 38.59
C ALA A 971 16.99 43.24 39.62
N ASN A 972 17.41 44.49 39.39
CA ASN A 972 17.15 45.63 40.28
C ASN A 972 15.75 46.26 40.11
N LEU A 973 14.88 45.66 39.28
CA LEU A 973 13.50 46.13 39.11
C LEU A 973 12.61 45.63 40.26
N PRO A 974 11.81 46.50 40.91
CA PRO A 974 11.00 46.11 42.06
C PRO A 974 9.95 45.05 41.69
N GLN A 975 9.91 43.95 42.45
CA GLN A 975 9.02 42.80 42.26
C GLN A 975 7.52 43.16 42.22
N SER A 976 7.11 44.27 42.84
CA SER A 976 5.74 44.78 42.83
C SER A 976 5.28 45.34 41.47
N THR A 977 6.22 45.59 40.54
CA THR A 977 5.94 45.98 39.14
C THR A 977 5.91 44.78 38.19
N ILE A 978 6.35 43.62 38.67
CA ILE A 978 6.62 42.41 37.87
C ILE A 978 5.43 41.43 37.96
N PHE A 979 4.62 41.54 39.02
CA PHE A 979 3.39 40.76 39.22
C PHE A 979 2.29 41.62 39.88
N PRO A 980 1.32 42.18 39.13
CA PRO A 980 0.01 42.49 39.70
C PRO A 980 -0.79 41.19 39.80
N ASN A 981 -1.58 41.05 40.88
CA ASN A 981 -2.45 39.89 41.17
C ASN A 981 -3.32 39.44 39.99
#